data_AF-A0A9N9AFJ5-F1
#
_entry.id   AF-A0A9N9AFJ5-F1
#
_cell.length_a   1.000
_cell.length_b   1.000
_cell.length_c   1.000
_cell.angle_alpha   90.00
_cell.angle_beta   90.00
_cell.angle_gamma   90.00
#
_symmetry.space_group_name_H-M   'P 1'
#
loop_
_entity.id
_entity.type
_entity.pdbx_description
1 polymer ?
#
loop_
_entity_poly.entity_id
_entity_poly.type
_entity_poly.pdbx_seq_one_letter_code
_entity_poly.pdbx_strand_id
1 'polypeptide(L)'
;MSSIKVTSSQSPISRSSRIAIIGAGPAGISVAHFLRREGYSNVTLLESAPHIAGKSSTFYHDNRGYDVGALMVGNNYSLVKSIAAELDCPLEKFYCGALDIDANKLMIENVCHIGIISDSFTKNMSHYLEEKKFFENVTLPGHGDLSESHLYAPITQYLKDRKLEYLKDAWALAYTSAGYGYIQDDIPAAYFLKFIQNSENTIWRFKNGFQDFWIKMAKDLNVICDAKVISVDRSLKSRNLGPILITTQNTRSNFSQTLAFDQIIIATNPRQTVQFLDTPSPLETHLFSQIITFDYYTIIATVEGLPTKVGMTTIPKHCSSKDFVGHVTAYYCAYEGVHTYLFYAYGSREIDQERVTEIFKDDLIKMGGELKEIHYNQRQDGTFYVGGWLDFELTENCISYSKDLVHRFFNPSMSNSQEILHLPIRPKFDVTPASTTNWGIVLRLAAKRFPDKVAFSWVDVNVREEAKITYAELYRQARAVAYYLRHTANLNIGDPILLCYAPGLKFLPILFGCMIAGITAVPIAPPNLATADKDIARFKYLSKTTNAKIVFSDKNYMLYTKLYAAKSFFGMANKIDWPEGLIWVEGEKVTSSKDLFDEKLIEEVDCENVAVIQFSSGSTGDPKGVMLTHKNLLHNVDLMQHEIGLNEDSMIAFWVPQFHDLGLIGGFLNTVRGACQSCVMSPLTFLQKPECWLQMITKYNATYTAAPNFAYELATRKCDEKSVASLNLSSLRGAFNGAEPVRWSTLRLFARKFGPAGFKLSMFKCLYGLAEHCAYSVGFQNLYDVPTVLDIDPQVLRQGHVIVRSKSENPNNIVSTGVPSPAMQVEVRIVDRETRQLCSPCTVGEVWLSSPSVGKGYFGKEEISEDTFRAKLNNSDHGNWIIDNGCFLRTGDLGFMYNGELFITGREKDVIIINGKNHYPQDIEISVQECHNEIRPGCVAALHHSDAETGTDSLIILAEIRNQKDIKSEFLQFIIDEIARTVPGKHGLSPQKIVILKQHSIPKTTSGKLQRSKAKDMLLSGLLDKRILLSIGEIVVEPNFDVPSSKRSSYVTDPKKVMEVSNIEKKVMNVSSIEKKVMDVSSIEKKIT
;
A
#
# COMPACT_ATOMS: atom_id res chain seq x y z
N MET A 1 1.94 3.20 25.46
CA MET A 1 1.59 3.83 26.76
C MET A 1 2.04 5.29 26.81
N SER A 2 1.34 6.22 26.15
CA SER A 2 1.57 7.67 26.30
C SER A 2 0.22 8.40 26.28
N SER A 3 -0.33 8.71 27.45
CA SER A 3 -1.62 9.36 27.61
C SER A 3 -1.48 10.89 27.55
N ILE A 4 -1.18 11.43 26.37
CA ILE A 4 -1.27 12.88 26.16
C ILE A 4 -2.70 13.22 25.73
N LYS A 5 -3.45 13.88 26.62
CA LYS A 5 -4.83 14.31 26.36
C LYS A 5 -4.88 15.83 26.32
N VAL A 6 -5.40 16.38 25.22
CA VAL A 6 -5.66 17.82 25.04
C VAL A 6 -7.16 18.04 25.21
N THR A 7 -7.55 18.93 26.12
CA THR A 7 -8.96 19.34 26.28
C THR A 7 -9.24 20.53 25.34
N SER A 8 -9.75 20.30 24.13
CA SER A 8 -9.99 21.39 23.16
C SER A 8 -11.41 21.93 23.19
N SER A 9 -11.56 23.24 23.40
CA SER A 9 -12.67 24.05 22.89
C SER A 9 -12.51 24.27 21.37
N GLN A 10 -13.61 24.37 20.63
CA GLN A 10 -13.71 24.43 19.15
C GLN A 10 -13.15 25.72 18.48
N SER A 11 -12.05 26.30 18.97
CA SER A 11 -11.46 27.54 18.41
C SER A 11 -9.94 27.44 18.31
N PRO A 12 -9.28 28.04 17.30
CA PRO A 12 -7.83 28.00 17.18
C PRO A 12 -7.16 28.63 18.41
N ILE A 13 -6.20 27.90 19.00
CA ILE A 13 -5.47 28.32 20.21
C ILE A 13 -4.49 29.43 19.80
N SER A 14 -4.51 30.56 20.51
CA SER A 14 -3.60 31.67 20.22
C SER A 14 -2.15 31.30 20.57
N ARG A 15 -1.17 31.74 19.77
CA ARG A 15 0.26 31.59 20.09
C ARG A 15 0.69 32.29 21.39
N SER A 16 -0.11 33.25 21.86
CA SER A 16 0.07 33.92 23.16
C SER A 16 -0.57 33.19 24.34
N SER A 17 -1.33 32.11 24.11
CA SER A 17 -1.99 31.35 25.17
C SER A 17 -0.98 30.76 26.16
N ARG A 18 -1.31 30.82 27.44
CA ARG A 18 -0.55 30.19 28.53
C ARG A 18 -0.89 28.71 28.56
N ILE A 19 0.10 27.87 28.28
CA ILE A 19 -0.04 26.41 28.20
C ILE A 19 0.69 25.80 29.38
N ALA A 20 -0.02 25.04 30.22
CA ALA A 20 0.59 24.19 31.24
C ALA A 20 0.80 22.78 30.70
N ILE A 21 1.97 22.20 30.97
CA ILE A 21 2.27 20.79 30.73
C ILE A 21 2.57 20.13 32.08
N ILE A 22 1.78 19.14 32.47
CA ILE A 22 2.02 18.37 33.70
C ILE A 22 3.00 17.25 33.38
N GLY A 23 4.20 17.31 33.97
CA GLY A 23 5.32 16.39 33.76
C GLY A 23 6.40 16.99 32.86
N ALA A 24 7.66 16.91 33.30
CA ALA A 24 8.86 17.27 32.54
C ALA A 24 9.76 16.04 32.29
N GLY A 25 9.15 14.88 32.10
CA GLY A 25 9.81 13.71 31.52
C GLY A 25 9.96 13.82 29.98
N PRO A 26 10.44 12.74 29.31
CA PRO A 26 10.64 12.72 27.86
C PRO A 26 9.47 13.25 27.04
N ALA A 27 8.23 12.82 27.35
CA ALA A 27 7.03 13.28 26.66
C ALA A 27 6.77 14.78 26.87
N GLY A 28 6.83 15.27 28.11
CA GLY A 28 6.54 16.67 28.43
C GLY A 28 7.54 17.64 27.82
N ILE A 29 8.83 17.33 27.90
CA ILE A 29 9.90 18.13 27.28
C ILE A 29 9.74 18.12 25.75
N SER A 30 9.41 16.97 25.16
CA SER A 30 9.19 16.85 23.71
C SER A 30 8.04 17.73 23.22
N VAL A 31 6.87 17.65 23.88
CA VAL A 31 5.72 18.51 23.55
C VAL A 31 6.08 19.98 23.68
N ALA A 32 6.73 20.37 24.78
CA ALA A 32 7.12 21.75 25.01
C ALA A 32 8.09 22.29 23.94
N HIS A 33 9.07 21.47 23.56
CA HIS A 33 10.03 21.78 22.51
C HIS A 33 9.33 22.02 21.17
N PHE A 34 8.39 21.16 20.77
CA PHE A 34 7.65 21.34 19.52
C PHE A 34 6.68 22.53 19.57
N LEU A 35 5.98 22.76 20.69
CA LEU A 35 5.16 23.96 20.86
C LEU A 35 5.98 25.24 20.67
N ARG A 36 7.19 25.29 21.25
CA ARG A 36 8.12 26.40 21.07
C ARG A 36 8.54 26.59 19.62
N ARG A 37 8.87 25.51 18.91
CA ARG A 37 9.19 25.54 17.47
C ARG A 37 8.04 26.06 16.62
N GLU A 38 6.79 25.75 17.00
CA GLU A 38 5.57 26.25 16.35
C GLU A 38 5.19 27.71 16.74
N GLY A 39 6.01 28.35 17.57
CA GLY A 39 5.87 29.76 17.96
C GLY A 39 5.05 30.02 19.22
N TYR A 40 4.74 29.00 20.02
CA TYR A 40 4.10 29.18 21.33
C TYR A 40 5.12 29.61 22.38
N SER A 41 4.98 30.82 22.89
CA SER A 41 5.98 31.45 23.77
C SER A 41 5.68 31.31 25.27
N ASN A 42 4.44 30.97 25.64
CA ASN A 42 3.99 30.91 27.04
C ASN A 42 3.73 29.47 27.51
N VAL A 43 4.72 28.59 27.34
CA VAL A 43 4.66 27.17 27.74
C VAL A 43 5.38 26.98 29.08
N THR A 44 4.68 26.40 30.07
CA THR A 44 5.23 26.09 31.40
C THR A 44 5.07 24.62 31.72
N LEU A 45 6.17 23.94 32.05
CA LEU A 45 6.16 22.56 32.52
C LEU A 45 6.14 22.54 34.06
N LEU A 46 5.31 21.68 34.63
CA LEU A 46 5.18 21.47 36.07
C LEU A 46 5.71 20.07 36.39
N GLU A 47 6.84 20.00 37.10
CA GLU A 47 7.51 18.75 37.46
C GLU A 47 7.55 18.58 38.97
N SER A 48 7.06 17.42 39.43
CA SER A 48 7.07 17.05 40.85
C SER A 48 8.46 16.69 41.36
N ALA A 49 9.33 16.19 40.49
CA ALA A 49 10.70 15.86 40.80
C ALA A 49 11.57 17.13 40.95
N PRO A 50 12.70 17.03 41.68
CA PRO A 50 13.66 18.12 41.81
C PRO A 50 14.49 18.38 40.54
N HIS A 51 14.30 17.57 39.49
CA HIS A 51 15.02 17.62 38.22
C HIS A 51 14.10 17.28 37.05
N ILE A 52 14.54 17.62 35.85
CA ILE A 52 13.88 17.27 34.57
C ILE A 52 14.34 15.91 34.05
N ALA A 53 13.68 15.39 33.01
CA ALA A 53 13.89 14.07 32.39
C ALA A 53 13.25 12.87 33.12
N GLY A 54 12.36 13.14 34.09
CA GLY A 54 11.63 12.09 34.80
C GLY A 54 12.56 11.29 35.72
N LYS A 55 12.42 9.96 35.76
CA LYS A 55 13.21 9.08 36.66
C LYS A 55 14.61 8.73 36.13
N SER A 56 14.96 9.17 34.92
CA SER A 56 16.32 9.03 34.39
C SER A 56 17.17 10.22 34.83
N SER A 57 18.22 9.96 35.61
CA SER A 57 19.10 11.01 36.15
C SER A 57 20.57 10.63 35.98
N THR A 58 21.47 11.60 35.98
CA THR A 58 22.91 11.36 35.93
C THR A 58 23.51 11.72 37.28
N PHE A 59 24.15 10.73 37.92
CA PHE A 59 24.99 10.95 39.09
C PHE A 59 26.39 11.36 38.64
N TYR A 60 26.95 12.43 39.22
CA TYR A 60 28.29 12.89 38.86
C TYR A 60 29.30 12.54 39.94
N HIS A 61 30.39 11.88 39.54
CA HIS A 61 31.54 11.57 40.38
C HIS A 61 32.83 11.80 39.58
N ASP A 62 33.83 12.48 40.16
CA ASP A 62 35.08 12.84 39.48
C ASP A 62 34.90 13.49 38.09
N ASN A 63 33.95 14.42 37.98
CA ASN A 63 33.57 15.09 36.73
C ASN A 63 33.12 14.13 35.61
N ARG A 64 32.69 12.92 35.97
CA ARG A 64 32.15 11.90 35.08
C ARG A 64 30.69 11.60 35.44
N GLY A 65 29.86 11.44 34.42
CA GLY A 65 28.43 11.18 34.57
C GLY A 65 28.13 9.68 34.54
N TYR A 66 27.33 9.22 35.48
CA TYR A 66 26.84 7.86 35.60
C TYR A 66 25.32 7.88 35.56
N ASP A 67 24.76 7.42 34.44
CA ASP A 67 23.31 7.48 34.23
C ASP A 67 22.59 6.41 35.06
N VAL A 68 21.79 6.87 36.00
CA VAL A 68 20.84 6.07 36.78
C VAL A 68 19.55 6.00 35.96
N GLY A 69 19.41 4.97 35.13
CA GLY A 69 18.24 4.75 34.27
C GLY A 69 18.60 4.31 32.84
N ALA A 70 17.96 4.91 31.84
CA ALA A 70 18.12 4.61 30.41
C ALA A 70 19.56 4.84 29.91
N LEU A 71 20.13 3.86 29.20
CA LEU A 71 21.54 3.88 28.76
C LEU A 71 21.77 3.74 27.24
N MET A 72 20.77 3.32 26.45
CA MET A 72 21.03 2.70 25.14
C MET A 72 20.17 3.20 23.97
N VAL A 73 20.79 3.81 22.95
CA VAL A 73 20.16 4.24 21.70
C VAL A 73 20.36 3.19 20.60
N GLY A 74 19.28 2.56 20.13
CA GLY A 74 19.31 1.62 19.00
C GLY A 74 19.52 2.30 17.64
N ASN A 75 19.78 1.51 16.59
CA ASN A 75 19.92 2.06 15.22
C ASN A 75 18.65 2.71 14.68
N ASN A 76 17.49 2.21 15.08
CA ASN A 76 16.19 2.60 14.53
C ASN A 76 15.65 3.91 15.12
N TYR A 77 16.32 4.49 16.13
CA TYR A 77 15.89 5.73 16.81
C TYR A 77 16.40 6.97 16.07
N SER A 78 15.91 7.14 14.84
CA SER A 78 16.37 8.18 13.92
C SER A 78 16.09 9.60 14.42
N LEU A 79 14.97 9.81 15.12
CA LEU A 79 14.56 11.13 15.59
C LEU A 79 15.36 11.55 16.82
N VAL A 80 15.57 10.64 17.78
CA VAL A 80 16.48 10.86 18.90
C VAL A 80 17.89 11.19 18.39
N LYS A 81 18.41 10.43 17.43
CA LYS A 81 19.73 10.69 16.82
C LYS A 81 19.80 12.03 16.09
N SER A 82 18.73 12.41 15.39
CA SER A 82 18.64 13.71 14.70
C SER A 82 18.65 14.87 15.69
N ILE A 83 17.84 14.82 16.75
CA ILE A 83 17.78 15.88 17.76
C ILE A 83 19.09 15.90 18.57
N ALA A 84 19.67 14.73 18.86
CA ALA A 84 20.97 14.64 19.49
C ALA A 84 22.06 15.35 18.68
N ALA A 85 22.07 15.17 17.35
CA ALA A 85 22.98 15.87 16.46
C ALA A 85 22.72 17.39 16.44
N GLU A 86 21.44 17.81 16.45
CA GLU A 86 21.05 19.23 16.54
C GLU A 86 21.54 19.89 17.84
N LEU A 87 21.48 19.16 18.95
CA LEU A 87 21.86 19.63 20.29
C LEU A 87 23.34 19.41 20.63
N ASP A 88 24.15 18.91 19.71
CA ASP A 88 25.56 18.55 19.96
C ASP A 88 25.71 17.58 21.16
N CYS A 89 24.94 16.49 21.12
CA CYS A 89 24.95 15.38 22.07
C CYS A 89 25.55 14.14 21.39
N PRO A 90 26.89 13.96 21.40
CA PRO A 90 27.54 12.88 20.66
C PRO A 90 27.18 11.49 21.20
N LEU A 91 27.03 10.55 20.27
CA LEU A 91 26.78 9.14 20.55
C LEU A 91 28.04 8.30 20.31
N GLU A 92 28.22 7.23 21.10
CA GLU A 92 29.31 6.27 20.92
C GLU A 92 28.81 4.82 21.02
N LYS A 93 29.56 3.88 20.42
CA LYS A 93 29.18 2.46 20.38
C LYS A 93 29.18 1.86 21.79
N PHE A 94 28.16 1.06 22.06
CA PHE A 94 27.95 0.41 23.35
C PHE A 94 28.30 -1.09 23.26
N TYR A 95 29.12 -1.58 24.18
CA TYR A 95 29.53 -2.98 24.26
C TYR A 95 28.75 -3.74 25.33
N CYS A 96 28.47 -5.02 25.08
CA CYS A 96 27.83 -5.93 26.03
C CYS A 96 28.64 -7.23 26.19
N GLY A 97 28.73 -7.73 27.41
CA GLY A 97 29.38 -8.99 27.79
C GLY A 97 28.60 -9.77 28.86
N ALA A 98 29.11 -10.96 29.21
CA ALA A 98 28.52 -11.84 30.22
C ALA A 98 29.60 -12.46 31.12
N LEU A 99 29.37 -12.47 32.44
CA LEU A 99 30.28 -13.01 33.45
C LEU A 99 29.70 -14.31 34.04
N ASP A 100 30.47 -15.39 34.01
CA ASP A 100 30.21 -16.54 34.87
C ASP A 100 30.72 -16.21 36.27
N ILE A 101 29.78 -15.96 37.17
CA ILE A 101 30.04 -15.53 38.55
C ILE A 101 30.60 -16.66 39.41
N ASP A 102 30.34 -17.93 39.09
CA ASP A 102 30.85 -19.06 39.86
C ASP A 102 32.28 -19.42 39.44
N ALA A 103 32.60 -19.25 38.15
CA ALA A 103 33.95 -19.46 37.62
C ALA A 103 34.85 -18.20 37.69
N ASN A 104 34.29 -17.05 38.08
CA ASN A 104 34.91 -15.73 38.00
C ASN A 104 35.58 -15.48 36.64
N LYS A 105 34.85 -15.79 35.56
CA LYS A 105 35.39 -15.77 34.20
C LYS A 105 34.43 -15.09 33.24
N LEU A 106 34.95 -14.12 32.49
CA LEU A 106 34.19 -13.49 31.41
C LEU A 106 33.92 -14.53 30.33
N MET A 107 32.65 -14.80 30.09
CA MET A 107 32.20 -15.81 29.14
C MET A 107 32.23 -15.27 27.71
N ILE A 108 31.98 -13.97 27.54
CA ILE A 108 31.74 -13.35 26.23
C ILE A 108 32.21 -11.88 26.25
N GLU A 109 33.03 -11.49 25.26
CA GLU A 109 33.65 -10.16 25.20
C GLU A 109 33.02 -9.17 24.21
N ASN A 110 32.16 -9.61 23.30
CA ASN A 110 31.63 -8.73 22.26
C ASN A 110 30.44 -9.32 21.49
N VAL A 111 29.21 -9.06 21.91
CA VAL A 111 28.03 -9.62 21.21
C VAL A 111 26.89 -8.60 21.18
N CYS A 112 26.73 -7.91 20.04
CA CYS A 112 25.52 -7.15 19.69
C CYS A 112 24.28 -8.07 19.45
N HIS A 113 24.30 -9.28 19.99
CA HIS A 113 23.38 -10.38 19.75
C HIS A 113 23.28 -11.30 20.97
N ILE A 114 22.96 -10.74 22.15
CA ILE A 114 22.83 -11.52 23.39
C ILE A 114 21.84 -12.71 23.23
N GLY A 115 20.98 -12.67 22.20
CA GLY A 115 20.13 -13.79 21.76
C GLY A 115 20.84 -15.08 21.29
N ILE A 116 22.11 -15.04 20.86
CA ILE A 116 22.74 -16.16 20.13
C ILE A 116 23.64 -17.01 21.05
N ILE A 117 23.24 -17.21 22.30
CA ILE A 117 24.08 -17.94 23.27
C ILE A 117 23.68 -19.41 23.37
N SER A 118 22.47 -19.79 22.99
CA SER A 118 22.06 -21.18 23.02
C SER A 118 22.37 -21.91 21.71
N ASP A 119 22.92 -23.11 21.82
CA ASP A 119 23.02 -24.07 20.70
C ASP A 119 21.65 -24.27 20.03
N SER A 120 20.58 -24.16 20.82
CA SER A 120 19.20 -24.20 20.35
C SER A 120 18.86 -23.02 19.44
N PHE A 121 19.26 -21.79 19.78
CA PHE A 121 19.03 -20.62 18.92
C PHE A 121 19.80 -20.71 17.61
N THR A 122 21.07 -21.11 17.66
CA THR A 122 21.89 -21.27 16.45
C THR A 122 21.31 -22.34 15.52
N LYS A 123 20.85 -23.47 16.06
CA LYS A 123 20.19 -24.55 15.29
C LYS A 123 18.84 -24.11 14.71
N ASN A 124 18.13 -23.21 15.38
CA ASN A 124 16.79 -22.75 15.00
C ASN A 124 16.78 -21.33 14.40
N MET A 125 17.94 -20.78 14.04
CA MET A 125 18.06 -19.42 13.48
C MET A 125 17.22 -19.24 12.21
N SER A 126 17.12 -20.27 11.37
CA SER A 126 16.26 -20.26 10.17
C SER A 126 14.78 -20.10 10.54
N HIS A 127 14.31 -20.83 11.56
CA HIS A 127 12.94 -20.72 12.07
C HIS A 127 12.69 -19.33 12.67
N TYR A 128 13.67 -18.78 13.39
CA TYR A 128 13.61 -17.42 13.91
C TYR A 128 13.51 -16.38 12.78
N LEU A 129 14.32 -16.49 11.72
CA LEU A 129 14.28 -15.58 10.57
C LEU A 129 12.97 -15.68 9.77
N GLU A 130 12.31 -16.84 9.78
CA GLU A 130 10.99 -17.04 9.18
C GLU A 130 9.87 -16.38 10.01
N GLU A 131 9.86 -16.59 11.33
CA GLU A 131 8.89 -15.97 12.25
C GLU A 131 9.14 -14.46 12.44
N LYS A 132 10.37 -13.98 12.24
CA LYS A 132 10.70 -12.55 12.27
C LYS A 132 9.86 -11.72 11.31
N LYS A 133 9.52 -12.26 10.14
CA LYS A 133 8.61 -11.59 9.18
C LYS A 133 7.19 -11.44 9.73
N PHE A 134 6.77 -12.32 10.62
CA PHE A 134 5.51 -12.21 11.34
C PHE A 134 5.62 -11.14 12.45
N PHE A 135 6.76 -11.08 13.14
CA PHE A 135 7.00 -10.07 14.18
C PHE A 135 7.15 -8.64 13.64
N GLU A 136 7.53 -8.44 12.38
CA GLU A 136 7.60 -7.10 11.75
C GLU A 136 6.25 -6.35 11.82
N ASN A 137 5.11 -7.05 11.77
CA ASN A 137 3.78 -6.45 11.79
C ASN A 137 3.29 -6.03 13.18
N VAL A 138 3.87 -6.56 14.27
CA VAL A 138 3.43 -6.32 15.67
C VAL A 138 3.84 -4.91 16.18
N THR A 139 4.32 -4.03 15.30
CA THR A 139 5.34 -3.04 15.69
C THR A 139 5.06 -1.58 15.29
N LEU A 140 3.91 -1.29 14.68
CA LEU A 140 3.49 0.10 14.42
C LEU A 140 3.34 0.90 15.72
N PRO A 141 3.65 2.22 15.72
CA PRO A 141 3.41 3.07 16.88
C PRO A 141 1.91 3.12 17.22
N GLY A 142 1.57 2.57 18.38
CA GLY A 142 0.19 2.44 18.85
C GLY A 142 -0.31 1.04 18.59
N HIS A 143 -1.16 0.52 19.48
CA HIS A 143 -1.69 -0.85 19.44
C HIS A 143 -2.72 -1.03 18.30
N GLY A 144 -2.41 -0.58 17.09
CA GLY A 144 -3.30 -0.54 15.94
C GLY A 144 -3.56 -1.90 15.30
N ASP A 145 -2.80 -2.94 15.66
CA ASP A 145 -3.00 -4.28 15.13
C ASP A 145 -2.75 -5.41 16.14
N LEU A 146 -3.08 -5.17 17.41
CA LEU A 146 -3.19 -6.25 18.39
C LEU A 146 -4.61 -6.83 18.41
N SER A 147 -5.21 -7.02 17.22
CA SER A 147 -6.49 -7.72 17.06
C SER A 147 -6.36 -9.23 17.35
N GLU A 148 -5.12 -9.72 17.43
CA GLU A 148 -4.80 -11.11 17.69
C GLU A 148 -4.79 -11.42 19.21
N SER A 149 -5.83 -12.13 19.68
CA SER A 149 -6.02 -12.53 21.08
C SER A 149 -4.80 -13.25 21.70
N HIS A 150 -3.98 -13.90 20.89
CA HIS A 150 -2.85 -14.69 21.35
C HIS A 150 -1.59 -13.86 21.69
N LEU A 151 -1.47 -12.61 21.21
CA LEU A 151 -0.35 -11.72 21.60
C LEU A 151 -0.48 -11.19 23.04
N TYR A 152 -1.68 -11.29 23.61
CA TYR A 152 -1.95 -11.01 25.02
C TYR A 152 -1.73 -12.21 25.93
N ALA A 153 -1.53 -13.41 25.36
CA ALA A 153 -1.25 -14.60 26.14
C ALA A 153 0.10 -14.47 26.87
N PRO A 154 0.27 -15.15 28.02
CA PRO A 154 1.57 -15.31 28.65
C PRO A 154 2.64 -15.76 27.65
N ILE A 155 3.81 -15.13 27.67
CA ILE A 155 4.87 -15.41 26.70
C ILE A 155 5.28 -16.89 26.68
N THR A 156 5.29 -17.55 27.83
CA THR A 156 5.61 -18.98 27.94
C THR A 156 4.61 -19.85 27.17
N GLN A 157 3.32 -19.52 27.25
CA GLN A 157 2.26 -20.20 26.50
C GLN A 157 2.37 -19.88 25.01
N TYR A 158 2.58 -18.61 24.65
CA TYR A 158 2.76 -18.20 23.25
C TYR A 158 3.92 -18.92 22.56
N LEU A 159 5.09 -18.99 23.21
CA LEU A 159 6.25 -19.67 22.66
C LEU A 159 6.00 -21.16 22.51
N LYS A 160 5.31 -21.78 23.48
CA LYS A 160 4.95 -23.20 23.44
C LYS A 160 4.01 -23.53 22.28
N ASP A 161 2.96 -22.73 22.11
CA ASP A 161 1.96 -22.93 21.05
C ASP A 161 2.57 -22.83 19.64
N ARG A 162 3.66 -22.06 19.50
CA ARG A 162 4.38 -21.87 18.24
C ARG A 162 5.63 -22.72 18.09
N LYS A 163 5.96 -23.57 19.06
CA LYS A 163 7.21 -24.36 19.09
C LYS A 163 8.47 -23.48 19.02
N LEU A 164 8.43 -22.33 19.70
CA LEU A 164 9.47 -21.30 19.77
C LEU A 164 10.09 -21.21 21.17
N GLU A 165 9.98 -22.23 21.99
CA GLU A 165 10.47 -22.23 23.37
C GLU A 165 11.99 -21.94 23.44
N TYR A 166 12.74 -22.28 22.40
CA TYR A 166 14.17 -21.95 22.28
C TYR A 166 14.47 -20.44 22.33
N LEU A 167 13.51 -19.58 21.94
CA LEU A 167 13.66 -18.12 22.01
C LEU A 167 13.70 -17.62 23.45
N LYS A 168 13.04 -18.31 24.38
CA LYS A 168 13.08 -17.97 25.80
C LYS A 168 14.51 -18.04 26.33
N ASP A 169 15.18 -19.16 26.11
CA ASP A 169 16.55 -19.36 26.62
C ASP A 169 17.56 -18.46 25.90
N ALA A 170 17.32 -18.22 24.61
CA ALA A 170 18.12 -17.29 23.79
C ALA A 170 18.09 -15.86 24.33
N TRP A 171 16.91 -15.34 24.66
CA TRP A 171 16.71 -13.91 24.93
C TRP A 171 16.49 -13.58 26.41
N ALA A 172 16.31 -14.56 27.31
CA ALA A 172 16.09 -14.33 28.75
C ALA A 172 17.15 -13.42 29.38
N LEU A 173 18.42 -13.70 29.10
CA LEU A 173 19.52 -12.90 29.62
C LEU A 173 19.41 -11.42 29.20
N ALA A 174 19.21 -11.18 27.90
CA ALA A 174 19.09 -9.85 27.35
C ALA A 174 17.84 -9.14 27.90
N TYR A 175 16.71 -9.85 27.94
CA TYR A 175 15.41 -9.34 28.37
C TYR A 175 15.43 -8.90 29.84
N THR A 176 15.97 -9.74 30.72
CA THR A 176 16.03 -9.47 32.16
C THR A 176 17.07 -8.40 32.49
N SER A 177 18.26 -8.44 31.88
CA SER A 177 19.28 -7.41 32.07
C SER A 177 18.87 -6.05 31.48
N ALA A 178 18.04 -6.05 30.43
CA ALA A 178 17.40 -4.85 29.88
C ALA A 178 16.12 -4.45 30.63
N GLY A 179 15.85 -4.99 31.82
CA GLY A 179 14.83 -4.40 32.67
C GLY A 179 13.38 -4.77 32.35
N TYR A 180 13.15 -5.86 31.61
CA TYR A 180 11.79 -6.29 31.26
C TYR A 180 11.20 -7.34 32.22
N GLY A 181 11.86 -7.59 33.34
CA GLY A 181 11.51 -8.67 34.27
C GLY A 181 12.03 -10.03 33.80
N TYR A 182 11.47 -11.10 34.36
CA TYR A 182 11.83 -12.47 34.04
C TYR A 182 10.82 -13.05 33.04
N ILE A 183 11.28 -13.69 31.96
CA ILE A 183 10.40 -14.28 30.92
C ILE A 183 9.46 -15.37 31.48
N GLN A 184 9.74 -15.88 32.67
CA GLN A 184 8.94 -16.90 33.33
C GLN A 184 7.57 -16.39 33.84
N ASP A 185 7.32 -15.08 33.76
CA ASP A 185 6.10 -14.44 34.23
C ASP A 185 4.96 -14.48 33.21
N ASP A 186 3.74 -14.18 33.67
CA ASP A 186 2.55 -13.93 32.84
C ASP A 186 2.65 -12.60 32.05
N ILE A 187 3.84 -12.29 31.53
CA ILE A 187 4.06 -11.13 30.69
C ILE A 187 3.44 -11.42 29.32
N PRO A 188 2.62 -10.51 28.78
CA PRO A 188 2.07 -10.66 27.44
C PRO A 188 3.18 -10.83 26.38
N ALA A 189 2.99 -11.78 25.48
CA ALA A 189 3.95 -12.09 24.42
C ALA A 189 4.35 -10.87 23.59
N ALA A 190 3.44 -9.92 23.41
CA ALA A 190 3.69 -8.64 22.73
C ALA A 190 4.94 -7.89 23.25
N TYR A 191 5.18 -7.86 24.57
CA TYR A 191 6.33 -7.16 25.14
C TYR A 191 7.66 -7.84 24.78
N PHE A 192 7.69 -9.17 24.82
CA PHE A 192 8.86 -9.95 24.47
C PHE A 192 9.20 -9.86 22.98
N LEU A 193 8.20 -9.96 22.12
CA LEU A 193 8.39 -9.83 20.66
C LEU A 193 8.88 -8.44 20.27
N LYS A 194 8.34 -7.39 20.93
CA LYS A 194 8.78 -6.01 20.72
C LYS A 194 10.24 -5.81 21.15
N PHE A 195 10.65 -6.41 22.27
CA PHE A 195 12.04 -6.37 22.71
C PHE A 195 13.01 -7.00 21.70
N ILE A 196 12.68 -8.19 21.18
CA ILE A 196 13.53 -8.90 20.21
C ILE A 196 13.74 -8.07 18.94
N GLN A 197 12.68 -7.46 18.39
CA GLN A 197 12.77 -6.65 17.16
C GLN A 197 13.81 -5.53 17.29
N ASN A 198 13.81 -4.82 18.41
CA ASN A 198 14.75 -3.73 18.60
C ASN A 198 16.19 -4.28 18.73
N SER A 199 16.36 -5.41 19.42
CA SER A 199 17.63 -5.95 19.93
C SER A 199 18.70 -6.38 18.91
N GLU A 200 18.45 -6.30 17.60
CA GLU A 200 19.32 -6.85 16.55
C GLU A 200 20.35 -5.87 15.94
N ASN A 201 20.49 -4.67 16.51
CA ASN A 201 21.24 -3.57 15.91
C ASN A 201 22.43 -3.10 16.76
N THR A 202 23.38 -2.40 16.14
CA THR A 202 24.43 -1.67 16.87
C THR A 202 23.78 -0.71 17.87
N ILE A 203 24.17 -0.85 19.12
CA ILE A 203 23.70 -0.02 20.23
C ILE A 203 24.67 1.13 20.42
N TRP A 204 24.13 2.28 20.73
CA TRP A 204 24.88 3.49 21.03
C TRP A 204 24.51 4.00 22.42
N ARG A 205 25.30 4.91 22.99
CA ARG A 205 24.94 5.68 24.19
C ARG A 205 25.34 7.13 24.01
N PHE A 206 24.76 8.02 24.82
CA PHE A 206 25.27 9.39 24.91
C PHE A 206 26.60 9.42 25.65
N LYS A 207 27.59 10.06 25.03
CA LYS A 207 28.95 10.15 25.58
C LYS A 207 29.00 10.90 26.91
N ASN A 208 28.16 11.92 27.07
CA ASN A 208 28.11 12.79 28.25
C ASN A 208 26.97 12.44 29.22
N GLY A 209 26.37 11.27 29.03
CA GLY A 209 25.19 10.85 29.78
C GLY A 209 23.87 11.31 29.17
N PHE A 210 22.81 10.57 29.44
CA PHE A 210 21.48 10.77 28.88
C PHE A 210 20.82 12.07 29.35
N GLN A 211 21.10 12.53 30.57
CA GLN A 211 20.47 13.75 31.10
C GLN A 211 20.93 15.02 30.36
N ASP A 212 22.15 15.03 29.79
CA ASP A 212 22.66 16.14 28.97
C ASP A 212 21.74 16.45 27.78
N PHE A 213 21.24 15.40 27.12
CA PHE A 213 20.30 15.52 26.01
C PHE A 213 19.03 16.28 26.40
N TRP A 214 18.42 15.90 27.53
CA TRP A 214 17.19 16.54 28.01
C TRP A 214 17.42 17.95 28.55
N ILE A 215 18.53 18.19 29.24
CA ILE A 215 18.92 19.51 29.72
C ILE A 215 19.06 20.48 28.54
N LYS A 216 19.76 20.06 27.48
CA LYS A 216 19.91 20.89 26.28
C LYS A 216 18.59 21.10 25.55
N MET A 217 17.75 20.06 25.46
CA MET A 217 16.42 20.17 24.87
C MET A 217 15.49 21.11 25.66
N ALA A 218 15.67 21.17 26.98
CA ALA A 218 14.89 22.01 27.89
C ALA A 218 15.47 23.40 28.17
N LYS A 219 16.64 23.73 27.60
CA LYS A 219 17.41 24.95 27.90
C LYS A 219 16.59 26.25 27.85
N ASP A 220 15.66 26.33 26.90
CA ASP A 220 14.83 27.53 26.67
C ASP A 220 13.36 27.32 27.12
N LEU A 221 13.10 26.29 27.93
CA LEU A 221 11.77 25.98 28.46
C LEU A 221 11.58 26.53 29.87
N ASN A 222 10.37 26.98 30.19
CA ASN A 222 10.02 27.35 31.56
C ASN A 222 9.58 26.09 32.31
N VAL A 223 10.44 25.58 33.20
CA VAL A 223 10.16 24.38 34.00
C VAL A 223 10.14 24.72 35.48
N ILE A 224 9.04 24.43 36.16
CA ILE A 224 8.90 24.56 37.61
C ILE A 224 9.07 23.16 38.22
N CYS A 225 10.24 22.90 38.78
CA CYS A 225 10.55 21.66 39.52
C CYS A 225 10.00 21.73 40.95
N ASP A 226 10.01 20.57 41.64
CA ASP A 226 9.44 20.40 42.97
C ASP A 226 7.95 20.79 43.06
N ALA A 227 7.22 20.88 41.95
CA ALA A 227 5.85 21.34 41.85
C ALA A 227 4.88 20.17 41.65
N LYS A 228 4.43 19.57 42.76
CA LYS A 228 3.42 18.50 42.73
C LYS A 228 2.04 19.08 42.44
N VAL A 229 1.43 18.74 41.32
CA VAL A 229 0.05 19.14 41.00
C VAL A 229 -0.93 18.41 41.93
N ILE A 230 -1.71 19.18 42.69
CA ILE A 230 -2.70 18.68 43.66
C ILE A 230 -4.10 18.67 43.04
N SER A 231 -4.45 19.71 42.28
CA SER A 231 -5.76 19.81 41.64
C SER A 231 -5.69 20.60 40.34
N VAL A 232 -6.60 20.26 39.43
CA VAL A 232 -6.85 21.00 38.19
C VAL A 232 -8.33 21.36 38.16
N ASP A 233 -8.64 22.64 38.30
CA ASP A 233 -10.01 23.17 38.23
C ASP A 233 -10.27 23.80 36.86
N ARG A 234 -11.22 23.22 36.13
CA ARG A 234 -11.68 23.67 34.81
C ARG A 234 -13.08 24.28 34.83
N SER A 235 -13.71 24.44 36.00
CA SER A 235 -15.11 24.85 36.15
C SER A 235 -15.42 26.24 35.55
N LEU A 236 -14.46 27.17 35.63
CA LEU A 236 -14.56 28.49 35.00
C LEU A 236 -14.42 28.39 33.48
N LYS A 237 -13.51 27.56 32.99
CA LYS A 237 -13.26 27.38 31.56
C LYS A 237 -14.43 26.66 30.86
N SER A 238 -15.01 25.63 31.47
CA SER A 238 -16.15 24.87 30.93
C SER A 238 -17.42 25.71 30.76
N ARG A 239 -17.52 26.83 31.48
CA ARG A 239 -18.62 27.82 31.36
C ARG A 239 -18.24 29.04 30.49
N ASN A 240 -17.07 29.05 29.85
CA ASN A 240 -16.48 30.21 29.17
C ASN A 240 -16.29 31.45 30.06
N LEU A 241 -16.09 31.26 31.38
CA LEU A 241 -16.01 32.33 32.38
C LEU A 241 -14.58 32.64 32.88
N GLY A 242 -13.57 31.84 32.56
CA GLY A 242 -12.20 32.09 33.07
C GLY A 242 -11.14 31.04 32.70
N PRO A 243 -9.91 31.17 33.25
CA PRO A 243 -8.79 30.27 32.98
C PRO A 243 -8.92 28.91 33.70
N ILE A 244 -8.09 27.95 33.31
CA ILE A 244 -7.84 26.71 34.04
C ILE A 244 -6.94 27.05 35.24
N LEU A 245 -7.35 26.64 36.44
CA LEU A 245 -6.58 26.86 37.67
C LEU A 245 -5.89 25.56 38.07
N ILE A 246 -4.56 25.61 38.20
CA ILE A 246 -3.75 24.47 38.61
C ILE A 246 -3.12 24.79 39.96
N THR A 247 -3.44 23.99 40.98
CA THR A 247 -2.85 24.12 42.31
C THR A 247 -1.67 23.17 42.42
N THR A 248 -0.50 23.71 42.73
CA THR A 248 0.74 22.97 42.96
C THR A 248 1.19 23.10 44.40
N GLN A 249 1.78 22.04 44.95
CA GLN A 249 2.43 22.04 46.25
C GLN A 249 3.92 21.78 46.05
N ASN A 250 4.75 22.60 46.70
CA ASN A 250 6.18 22.39 46.72
C ASN A 250 6.52 21.13 47.52
N THR A 251 7.21 20.17 46.92
CA THR A 251 7.53 18.87 47.55
C THR A 251 8.53 18.97 48.71
N ARG A 252 9.28 20.06 48.83
CA ARG A 252 10.28 20.29 49.89
C ARG A 252 9.75 21.17 51.02
N SER A 253 8.98 22.21 50.69
CA SER A 253 8.51 23.21 51.67
C SER A 253 7.03 23.09 52.03
N ASN A 254 6.28 22.17 51.39
CA ASN A 254 4.82 22.01 51.50
C ASN A 254 3.99 23.28 51.18
N PHE A 255 4.64 24.34 50.66
CA PHE A 255 3.98 25.57 50.24
C PHE A 255 3.12 25.33 48.99
N SER A 256 1.88 25.80 48.99
CA SER A 256 0.95 25.65 47.87
C SER A 256 0.76 26.98 47.12
N GLN A 257 0.70 26.90 45.80
CA GLN A 257 0.37 28.03 44.93
C GLN A 257 -0.61 27.61 43.83
N THR A 258 -1.46 28.54 43.40
CA THR A 258 -2.40 28.34 42.30
C THR A 258 -1.99 29.19 41.10
N LEU A 259 -1.84 28.54 39.95
CA LEU A 259 -1.42 29.15 38.69
C LEU A 259 -2.57 29.09 37.68
N ALA A 260 -2.71 30.13 36.85
CA ALA A 260 -3.77 30.24 35.86
C ALA A 260 -3.23 30.02 34.44
N PHE A 261 -3.90 29.16 33.67
CA PHE A 261 -3.53 28.81 32.30
C PHE A 261 -4.73 28.81 31.36
N ASP A 262 -4.48 28.93 30.06
CA ASP A 262 -5.52 28.93 29.04
C ASP A 262 -5.75 27.52 28.46
N GLN A 263 -4.71 26.69 28.49
CA GLN A 263 -4.69 25.30 28.02
C GLN A 263 -3.85 24.41 28.95
N ILE A 264 -4.17 23.12 28.98
CA ILE A 264 -3.43 22.12 29.76
C ILE A 264 -3.15 20.88 28.93
N ILE A 265 -1.93 20.36 29.06
CA ILE A 265 -1.48 19.10 28.49
C ILE A 265 -1.01 18.22 29.65
N ILE A 266 -1.48 16.98 29.69
CA ILE A 266 -1.07 16.01 30.72
C ILE A 266 -0.05 15.06 30.08
N ALA A 267 1.20 15.10 30.52
CA ALA A 267 2.31 14.31 29.99
C ALA A 267 3.00 13.51 31.11
N THR A 268 2.19 12.82 31.92
CA THR A 268 2.62 11.96 33.03
C THR A 268 2.20 10.50 32.83
N ASN A 269 2.59 9.63 33.76
CA ASN A 269 2.18 8.23 33.85
C ASN A 269 0.65 8.08 33.75
N PRO A 270 0.11 7.16 32.91
CA PRO A 270 -1.33 6.96 32.77
C PRO A 270 -2.08 6.68 34.08
N ARG A 271 -1.46 5.98 35.05
CA ARG A 271 -2.03 5.80 36.41
C ARG A 271 -2.27 7.13 37.12
N GLN A 272 -1.36 8.09 36.93
CA GLN A 272 -1.49 9.44 37.45
C GLN A 272 -2.38 10.33 36.57
N THR A 273 -2.45 10.08 35.27
CA THR A 273 -3.29 10.85 34.34
C THR A 273 -4.76 10.84 34.75
N VAL A 274 -5.29 9.70 35.23
CA VAL A 274 -6.70 9.54 35.66
C VAL A 274 -7.13 10.64 36.62
N GLN A 275 -6.28 11.00 37.58
CA GLN A 275 -6.61 11.98 38.63
C GLN A 275 -6.76 13.41 38.11
N PHE A 276 -6.31 13.67 36.88
CA PHE A 276 -6.36 14.98 36.23
C PHE A 276 -7.42 15.06 35.12
N LEU A 277 -8.15 13.97 34.88
CA LEU A 277 -9.26 13.89 33.92
C LEU A 277 -10.57 14.38 34.56
N ASP A 278 -11.37 15.12 33.81
CA ASP A 278 -12.65 15.64 34.32
C ASP A 278 -13.68 14.52 34.52
N THR A 279 -13.70 13.52 33.63
CA THR A 279 -14.56 12.34 33.73
C THR A 279 -13.85 11.14 33.07
N PRO A 280 -13.01 10.39 33.79
CA PRO A 280 -12.39 9.19 33.24
C PRO A 280 -13.47 8.14 32.97
N SER A 281 -13.49 7.55 31.78
CA SER A 281 -14.39 6.44 31.46
C SER A 281 -14.05 5.19 32.28
N PRO A 282 -15.00 4.25 32.47
CA PRO A 282 -14.71 2.96 33.09
C PRO A 282 -13.59 2.20 32.35
N LEU A 283 -13.54 2.32 31.02
CA LEU A 283 -12.49 1.71 30.21
C LEU A 283 -11.13 2.37 30.45
N GLU A 284 -11.02 3.70 30.45
CA GLU A 284 -9.75 4.39 30.77
C GLU A 284 -9.26 4.02 32.17
N THR A 285 -10.16 3.98 33.15
CA THR A 285 -9.84 3.60 34.53
C THR A 285 -9.36 2.14 34.62
N HIS A 286 -10.04 1.23 33.93
CA HIS A 286 -9.66 -0.18 33.88
C HIS A 286 -8.31 -0.36 33.18
N LEU A 287 -8.12 0.20 31.99
CA LEU A 287 -6.88 0.06 31.22
C LEU A 287 -5.67 0.63 31.97
N PHE A 288 -5.80 1.81 32.58
CA PHE A 288 -4.69 2.39 33.33
C PHE A 288 -4.39 1.64 34.64
N SER A 289 -5.34 0.88 35.19
CA SER A 289 -5.07 0.02 36.34
C SER A 289 -4.23 -1.22 36.00
N GLN A 290 -4.33 -1.74 34.76
CA GLN A 290 -3.60 -2.92 34.28
C GLN A 290 -2.08 -2.73 34.12
N ILE A 291 -1.57 -1.51 34.32
CA ILE A 291 -0.15 -1.19 34.18
C ILE A 291 0.70 -1.89 35.26
N ILE A 292 1.77 -2.58 34.89
CA ILE A 292 2.70 -3.25 35.81
C ILE A 292 4.00 -2.43 35.92
N THR A 293 4.58 -2.36 37.12
CA THR A 293 5.85 -1.68 37.40
C THR A 293 6.77 -2.62 38.18
N PHE A 294 8.08 -2.50 37.97
CA PHE A 294 9.10 -3.24 38.69
C PHE A 294 9.96 -2.26 39.50
N ASP A 295 10.33 -2.65 40.71
CA ASP A 295 11.25 -1.89 41.53
C ASP A 295 12.69 -2.33 41.19
N TYR A 296 13.61 -1.38 41.19
CA TYR A 296 15.03 -1.64 40.96
C TYR A 296 15.91 -0.92 41.97
N TYR A 297 17.09 -1.47 42.17
CA TYR A 297 18.17 -0.83 42.89
C TYR A 297 19.30 -0.52 41.94
N THR A 298 19.84 0.68 42.07
CA THR A 298 21.01 1.13 41.34
C THR A 298 22.11 1.49 42.34
N ILE A 299 23.26 0.85 42.19
CA ILE A 299 24.41 1.03 43.08
C ILE A 299 25.57 1.56 42.25
N ILE A 300 26.18 2.67 42.65
CA ILE A 300 27.43 3.16 42.05
C ILE A 300 28.53 2.96 43.08
N ALA A 301 29.56 2.21 42.70
CA ALA A 301 30.63 1.84 43.61
C ALA A 301 31.98 1.81 42.91
N THR A 302 33.03 2.13 43.67
CA THR A 302 34.42 1.93 43.25
C THR A 302 34.85 0.53 43.66
N VAL A 303 35.29 -0.26 42.67
CA VAL A 303 35.58 -1.68 42.78
C VAL A 303 36.88 -2.01 42.06
N GLU A 304 37.80 -2.69 42.74
CA GLU A 304 38.99 -3.27 42.12
C GLU A 304 38.74 -4.73 41.70
N GLY A 305 39.52 -5.24 40.74
CA GLY A 305 39.44 -6.66 40.32
C GLY A 305 38.46 -6.96 39.18
N LEU A 306 37.54 -6.06 38.86
CA LEU A 306 36.63 -6.20 37.72
C LEU A 306 37.25 -5.68 36.39
N PRO A 307 36.83 -6.20 35.23
CA PRO A 307 37.25 -5.67 33.92
C PRO A 307 36.90 -4.19 33.72
N THR A 308 37.78 -3.42 33.08
CA THR A 308 37.61 -1.97 32.84
C THR A 308 37.21 -1.61 31.40
N LYS A 309 36.81 -2.60 30.59
CA LYS A 309 36.32 -2.37 29.23
C LYS A 309 34.96 -1.65 29.28
N VAL A 310 34.82 -0.54 28.56
CA VAL A 310 33.56 0.22 28.50
C VAL A 310 32.45 -0.69 27.99
N GLY A 311 31.33 -0.75 28.70
CA GLY A 311 30.21 -1.62 28.34
C GLY A 311 29.47 -2.19 29.53
N MET A 312 28.39 -2.91 29.25
CA MET A 312 27.59 -3.62 30.26
C MET A 312 27.99 -5.09 30.33
N THR A 313 28.19 -5.60 31.53
CA THR A 313 28.41 -7.02 31.80
C THR A 313 27.21 -7.57 32.55
N THR A 314 26.59 -8.59 31.97
CA THR A 314 25.42 -9.28 32.54
C THR A 314 25.85 -10.50 33.36
N ILE A 315 25.02 -10.91 34.32
CA ILE A 315 25.26 -12.07 35.18
C ILE A 315 24.18 -13.12 34.87
N PRO A 316 24.44 -14.09 33.98
CA PRO A 316 23.43 -14.99 33.45
C PRO A 316 22.67 -15.78 34.50
N LYS A 317 23.37 -16.22 35.55
CA LYS A 317 22.78 -16.93 36.69
C LYS A 317 21.67 -16.12 37.35
N HIS A 318 21.92 -14.84 37.61
CA HIS A 318 20.98 -13.96 38.30
C HIS A 318 19.84 -13.48 37.39
N CYS A 319 20.00 -13.53 36.07
CA CYS A 319 18.94 -13.23 35.10
C CYS A 319 17.97 -14.40 34.83
N SER A 320 18.20 -15.58 35.42
CA SER A 320 17.50 -16.80 35.02
C SER A 320 16.12 -16.98 35.69
N SER A 321 15.94 -16.55 36.94
CA SER A 321 14.69 -16.70 37.70
C SER A 321 14.52 -15.60 38.76
N LYS A 322 13.27 -15.44 39.22
CA LYS A 322 12.89 -14.52 40.30
C LYS A 322 13.51 -14.84 41.67
N ASP A 323 14.06 -16.04 41.84
CA ASP A 323 14.73 -16.42 43.09
C ASP A 323 15.97 -15.55 43.36
N PHE A 324 16.47 -14.86 42.33
CA PHE A 324 17.60 -13.94 42.40
C PHE A 324 17.19 -12.47 42.54
N VAL A 325 15.94 -12.15 42.89
CA VAL A 325 15.57 -10.78 43.26
C VAL A 325 16.47 -10.28 44.40
N GLY A 326 16.99 -9.07 44.27
CA GLY A 326 18.00 -8.48 45.16
C GLY A 326 19.45 -8.71 44.72
N HIS A 327 19.72 -9.71 43.88
CA HIS A 327 21.04 -9.96 43.32
C HIS A 327 21.35 -9.04 42.14
N VAL A 328 22.64 -8.79 41.91
CA VAL A 328 23.10 -8.00 40.76
C VAL A 328 22.84 -8.79 39.48
N THR A 329 22.08 -8.22 38.55
CA THR A 329 21.80 -8.83 37.24
C THR A 329 22.74 -8.33 36.16
N ALA A 330 23.24 -7.10 36.30
CA ALA A 330 24.24 -6.52 35.41
C ALA A 330 25.03 -5.41 36.11
N TYR A 331 26.23 -5.15 35.62
CA TYR A 331 27.01 -3.96 35.95
C TYR A 331 27.55 -3.27 34.70
N TYR A 332 27.82 -1.99 34.81
CA TYR A 332 28.18 -1.12 33.71
C TYR A 332 29.47 -0.36 34.01
N CYS A 333 30.44 -0.50 33.11
CA CYS A 333 31.66 0.29 33.07
C CYS A 333 31.48 1.44 32.08
N ALA A 334 31.37 2.67 32.60
CA ALA A 334 31.11 3.85 31.79
C ALA A 334 32.35 4.42 31.10
N TYR A 335 33.54 4.14 31.62
CA TYR A 335 34.78 4.79 31.19
C TYR A 335 35.96 3.81 31.24
N GLU A 336 36.76 3.78 30.17
CA GLU A 336 37.89 2.87 30.06
C GLU A 336 38.95 3.19 31.12
N GLY A 337 39.44 2.15 31.80
CA GLY A 337 40.44 2.30 32.86
C GLY A 337 39.94 2.93 34.17
N VAL A 338 38.63 3.15 34.31
CA VAL A 338 38.02 3.69 35.54
C VAL A 338 37.37 2.55 36.34
N HIS A 339 37.66 2.51 37.64
CA HIS A 339 37.21 1.46 38.56
C HIS A 339 35.85 1.76 39.23
N THR A 340 35.10 2.74 38.72
CA THR A 340 33.77 3.09 39.22
C THR A 340 32.72 2.50 38.29
N TYR A 341 31.85 1.67 38.85
CA TYR A 341 30.86 0.89 38.13
C TYR A 341 29.46 1.20 38.62
N LEU A 342 28.49 0.99 37.74
CA LEU A 342 27.07 1.09 37.99
C LEU A 342 26.45 -0.30 37.98
N PHE A 343 25.85 -0.73 39.08
CA PHE A 343 25.27 -2.07 39.26
C PHE A 343 23.75 -1.98 39.32
N TYR A 344 23.09 -2.98 38.74
CA TYR A 344 21.64 -3.11 38.68
C TYR A 344 21.18 -4.38 39.37
N ALA A 345 20.17 -4.25 40.23
CA ALA A 345 19.48 -5.37 40.88
C ALA A 345 17.97 -5.14 40.85
N TYR A 346 17.19 -6.21 40.64
CA TYR A 346 15.73 -6.14 40.81
C TYR A 346 15.36 -6.04 42.28
N GLY A 347 14.36 -5.24 42.59
CA GLY A 347 13.77 -5.10 43.92
C GLY A 347 12.40 -5.77 44.03
N SER A 348 11.89 -5.80 45.26
CA SER A 348 10.51 -6.14 45.59
C SER A 348 10.05 -5.34 46.81
N ARG A 349 8.77 -5.43 47.17
CA ARG A 349 8.27 -4.87 48.44
C ARG A 349 8.79 -5.62 49.67
N GLU A 350 9.31 -6.82 49.48
CA GLU A 350 9.76 -7.71 50.55
C GLU A 350 11.26 -7.58 50.85
N ILE A 351 12.02 -6.90 49.97
CA ILE A 351 13.45 -6.65 50.14
C ILE A 351 13.74 -5.14 50.20
N ASP A 352 14.38 -4.72 51.29
CA ASP A 352 14.79 -3.33 51.51
C ASP A 352 16.20 -3.06 50.98
N GLN A 353 16.60 -1.78 51.05
CA GLN A 353 17.87 -1.31 50.54
C GLN A 353 19.07 -1.89 51.30
N GLU A 354 18.94 -2.11 52.62
CA GLU A 354 20.02 -2.67 53.44
C GLU A 354 20.32 -4.10 53.00
N ARG A 355 19.28 -4.92 52.84
CA ARG A 355 19.43 -6.31 52.40
C ARG A 355 20.01 -6.43 51.00
N VAL A 356 19.58 -5.58 50.06
CA VAL A 356 20.19 -5.54 48.70
C VAL A 356 21.66 -5.17 48.76
N THR A 357 22.06 -4.29 49.69
CA THR A 357 23.46 -3.89 49.87
C THR A 357 24.32 -5.06 50.39
N GLU A 358 23.78 -5.88 51.29
CA GLU A 358 24.46 -7.11 51.76
C GLU A 358 24.65 -8.10 50.61
N ILE A 359 23.58 -8.37 49.85
CA ILE A 359 23.63 -9.29 48.70
C ILE A 359 24.63 -8.77 47.66
N PHE A 360 24.64 -7.46 47.38
CA PHE A 360 25.59 -6.83 46.48
C PHE A 360 27.05 -7.11 46.90
N LYS A 361 27.39 -7.00 48.19
CA LYS A 361 28.75 -7.28 48.68
C LYS A 361 29.12 -8.75 48.46
N ASP A 362 28.21 -9.67 48.73
CA ASP A 362 28.42 -11.10 48.52
C ASP A 362 28.59 -11.44 47.03
N ASP A 363 27.76 -10.85 46.17
CA ASP A 363 27.84 -11.00 44.72
C ASP A 363 29.18 -10.44 44.20
N LEU A 364 29.63 -9.30 44.72
CA LEU A 364 30.88 -8.66 44.31
C LEU A 364 32.09 -9.55 44.59
N ILE A 365 32.15 -10.18 45.76
CA ILE A 365 33.23 -11.10 46.13
C ILE A 365 33.28 -12.28 45.14
N LYS A 366 32.12 -12.83 44.77
CA LYS A 366 32.04 -13.93 43.79
C LYS A 366 32.48 -13.49 42.39
N MET A 367 32.18 -12.25 42.01
CA MET A 367 32.69 -11.64 40.76
C MET A 367 34.20 -11.34 40.80
N GLY A 368 34.91 -11.66 41.89
CA GLY A 368 36.32 -11.34 42.05
C GLY A 368 36.60 -9.86 42.29
N GLY A 369 35.57 -9.09 42.64
CA GLY A 369 35.67 -7.67 42.92
C GLY A 369 35.96 -7.38 44.39
N GLU A 370 36.73 -6.32 44.65
CA GLU A 370 36.94 -5.77 45.99
C GLU A 370 36.29 -4.39 46.10
N LEU A 371 35.30 -4.25 46.98
CA LEU A 371 34.61 -2.98 47.22
C LEU A 371 35.54 -2.00 47.95
N LYS A 372 35.75 -0.83 47.36
CA LYS A 372 36.43 0.28 48.04
C LYS A 372 35.45 1.27 48.66
N GLU A 373 34.45 1.70 47.88
CA GLU A 373 33.49 2.71 48.32
C GLU A 373 32.17 2.60 47.54
N ILE A 374 31.05 2.88 48.21
CA ILE A 374 29.73 3.04 47.59
C ILE A 374 29.39 4.53 47.56
N HIS A 375 29.23 5.08 46.35
CA HIS A 375 28.95 6.50 46.11
C HIS A 375 27.46 6.80 46.01
N TYR A 376 26.69 5.83 45.52
CA TYR A 376 25.25 5.95 45.32
C TYR A 376 24.59 4.61 45.54
N ASN A 377 23.46 4.60 46.24
CA ASN A 377 22.61 3.42 46.40
C ASN A 377 21.20 3.90 46.65
N GLN A 378 20.30 3.70 45.69
CA GLN A 378 18.90 4.08 45.85
C GLN A 378 17.96 3.06 45.21
N ARG A 379 16.83 2.85 45.88
CA ARG A 379 15.65 2.21 45.31
C ARG A 379 14.95 3.17 44.35
N GLN A 380 14.62 2.69 43.17
CA GLN A 380 13.78 3.35 42.21
C GLN A 380 12.37 2.72 42.29
N ASP A 381 11.45 3.40 42.96
CA ASP A 381 10.08 2.89 43.21
C ASP A 381 9.16 3.06 42.02
N GLY A 382 8.37 2.04 41.69
CA GLY A 382 7.32 2.15 40.66
C GLY A 382 7.89 2.65 39.33
N THR A 383 9.14 2.27 39.05
CA THR A 383 9.77 2.50 37.76
C THR A 383 9.06 1.67 36.72
N PHE A 384 8.57 2.38 35.71
CA PHE A 384 8.41 1.78 34.40
C PHE A 384 9.82 1.58 33.93
N TYR A 385 10.22 0.33 33.71
CA TYR A 385 11.40 0.03 32.89
C TYR A 385 12.72 0.59 33.44
N VAL A 386 13.54 -0.24 34.07
CA VAL A 386 14.97 0.07 34.21
C VAL A 386 15.75 -0.94 33.39
N GLY A 387 15.98 -0.58 32.12
CA GLY A 387 17.00 -1.23 31.31
C GLY A 387 16.99 -0.83 29.83
N GLY A 388 17.48 0.38 29.56
CA GLY A 388 18.21 0.69 28.33
C GLY A 388 17.40 0.87 27.05
N TRP A 389 16.66 -0.13 26.60
CA TRP A 389 16.12 -0.20 25.24
C TRP A 389 14.72 0.41 25.10
N LEU A 390 13.77 0.03 25.98
CA LEU A 390 12.42 0.57 25.87
C LEU A 390 12.37 2.07 26.17
N ASP A 391 13.24 2.61 27.02
CA ASP A 391 13.21 4.04 27.34
C ASP A 391 13.52 4.89 26.12
N PHE A 392 14.42 4.45 25.25
CA PHE A 392 14.70 5.15 24.02
C PHE A 392 13.68 4.90 22.93
N GLU A 393 13.06 3.72 22.91
CA GLU A 393 11.88 3.49 22.07
C GLU A 393 10.70 4.37 22.50
N LEU A 394 10.43 4.44 23.80
CA LEU A 394 9.43 5.32 24.40
C LEU A 394 9.79 6.77 24.15
N THR A 395 11.07 7.13 24.21
CA THR A 395 11.54 8.48 23.88
C THR A 395 11.30 8.79 22.41
N GLU A 396 11.72 7.94 21.47
CA GLU A 396 11.46 8.08 20.03
C GLU A 396 9.95 8.22 19.76
N ASN A 397 9.14 7.32 20.33
CA ASN A 397 7.70 7.33 20.22
C ASN A 397 7.10 8.60 20.86
N CYS A 398 7.55 9.00 22.04
CA CYS A 398 7.10 10.22 22.71
C CYS A 398 7.41 11.45 21.89
N ILE A 399 8.61 11.56 21.31
CA ILE A 399 8.98 12.68 20.44
C ILE A 399 8.10 12.66 19.19
N SER A 400 7.89 11.50 18.55
CA SER A 400 6.99 11.37 17.39
C SER A 400 5.54 11.78 17.73
N TYR A 401 4.94 11.20 18.77
CA TYR A 401 3.58 11.54 19.20
C TYR A 401 3.44 12.99 19.63
N SER A 402 4.45 13.54 20.30
CA SER A 402 4.45 14.94 20.73
C SER A 402 4.42 15.87 19.54
N LYS A 403 5.22 15.58 18.51
CA LYS A 403 5.21 16.31 17.24
C LYS A 403 3.81 16.28 16.63
N ASP A 404 3.22 15.10 16.51
CA ASP A 404 1.90 14.90 15.88
C ASP A 404 0.77 15.61 16.64
N LEU A 405 0.80 15.52 17.97
CA LEU A 405 -0.20 16.13 18.83
C LEU A 405 -0.16 17.65 18.75
N VAL A 406 1.03 18.24 18.76
CA VAL A 406 1.20 19.69 18.63
C VAL A 406 0.68 20.17 17.28
N HIS A 407 1.03 19.48 16.18
CA HIS A 407 0.48 19.82 14.86
C HIS A 407 -1.05 19.68 14.83
N ARG A 408 -1.61 18.58 15.34
CA ARG A 408 -3.05 18.29 15.28
C ARG A 408 -3.91 19.30 16.04
N PHE A 409 -3.51 19.67 17.26
CA PHE A 409 -4.38 20.43 18.17
C PHE A 409 -3.99 21.90 18.31
N PHE A 410 -2.72 22.26 18.07
CA PHE A 410 -2.20 23.61 18.24
C PHE A 410 -1.83 24.26 16.89
N ASN A 411 -1.91 23.55 15.77
CA ASN A 411 -1.78 24.15 14.44
C ASN A 411 -2.77 23.53 13.45
N PRO A 412 -4.10 23.73 13.63
CA PRO A 412 -5.12 23.12 12.78
C PRO A 412 -5.09 23.62 11.32
N SER A 413 -4.51 24.79 11.05
CA SER A 413 -4.19 25.22 9.67
C SER A 413 -3.17 24.31 8.98
N MET A 414 -2.43 23.50 9.73
CA MET A 414 -1.54 22.45 9.26
C MET A 414 -2.06 21.04 9.58
N SER A 415 -3.32 20.84 10.00
CA SER A 415 -3.89 19.50 10.17
C SER A 415 -3.99 18.69 8.87
N ASN A 416 -3.63 19.29 7.72
CA ASN A 416 -3.43 18.65 6.42
C ASN A 416 -1.97 18.23 6.14
N SER A 417 -1.07 18.27 7.14
CA SER A 417 0.31 17.81 7.02
C SER A 417 0.57 16.56 7.86
N GLN A 418 0.45 15.41 7.20
CA GLN A 418 1.19 14.19 7.51
C GLN A 418 2.71 14.46 7.42
N GLU A 419 3.33 15.02 8.45
CA GLU A 419 4.79 15.06 8.58
C GLU A 419 5.24 14.25 9.82
N ILE A 420 5.06 12.93 9.77
CA ILE A 420 5.82 11.98 10.59
C ILE A 420 7.01 11.52 9.75
N LEU A 421 8.24 11.77 10.21
CA LEU A 421 9.51 11.25 9.67
C LEU A 421 9.59 11.05 8.15
N HIS A 422 9.42 12.13 7.39
CA HIS A 422 10.14 12.33 6.12
C HIS A 422 10.91 13.65 6.22
N LEU A 423 12.24 13.60 6.18
CA LEU A 423 13.04 14.78 5.82
C LEU A 423 12.61 15.26 4.41
N PRO A 424 12.82 16.55 4.09
CA PRO A 424 11.93 17.68 4.37
C PRO A 424 10.70 17.70 3.44
N ILE A 425 9.46 17.88 3.93
CA ILE A 425 8.38 18.38 3.07
C ILE A 425 8.54 19.89 3.01
N ARG A 426 9.18 20.34 1.93
CA ARG A 426 9.04 21.73 1.48
C ARG A 426 7.55 22.07 1.37
N PRO A 427 7.14 23.32 1.66
CA PRO A 427 5.74 23.69 1.71
C PRO A 427 5.00 23.20 0.47
N LYS A 428 4.00 22.33 0.68
CA LYS A 428 3.19 21.71 -0.38
C LYS A 428 2.80 22.73 -1.44
N PHE A 429 2.64 22.28 -2.67
CA PHE A 429 1.93 23.03 -3.71
C PHE A 429 0.47 23.23 -3.27
N ASP A 430 0.25 24.25 -2.44
CA ASP A 430 -1.04 24.61 -1.86
C ASP A 430 -1.92 25.18 -2.97
N VAL A 431 -2.87 24.37 -3.43
CA VAL A 431 -3.91 24.83 -4.35
C VAL A 431 -5.23 24.78 -3.60
N THR A 432 -6.04 25.79 -3.88
CA THR A 432 -7.44 25.94 -3.47
C THR A 432 -8.18 24.60 -3.46
N PRO A 433 -9.07 24.34 -2.48
CA PRO A 433 -9.79 23.07 -2.38
C PRO A 433 -10.45 22.64 -3.70
N ALA A 434 -10.46 21.32 -3.95
CA ALA A 434 -11.08 20.73 -5.15
C ALA A 434 -12.54 21.15 -5.38
N SER A 435 -13.26 21.52 -4.31
CA SER A 435 -14.66 21.95 -4.34
C SER A 435 -14.89 23.34 -4.95
N THR A 436 -13.84 24.14 -5.18
CA THR A 436 -13.97 25.54 -5.64
C THR A 436 -12.95 25.90 -6.73
N THR A 437 -12.33 24.93 -7.40
CA THR A 437 -11.25 25.18 -8.37
C THR A 437 -11.42 24.36 -9.65
N ASN A 438 -10.69 24.73 -10.69
CA ASN A 438 -10.67 24.03 -11.97
C ASN A 438 -9.23 23.76 -12.45
N TRP A 439 -9.11 22.88 -13.44
CA TRP A 439 -7.79 22.43 -13.94
C TRP A 439 -6.98 23.54 -14.63
N GLY A 440 -7.65 24.57 -15.15
CA GLY A 440 -6.99 25.76 -15.68
C GLY A 440 -6.27 26.55 -14.59
N ILE A 441 -6.91 26.74 -13.44
CA ILE A 441 -6.31 27.38 -12.25
C ILE A 441 -5.12 26.56 -11.74
N VAL A 442 -5.27 25.23 -11.63
CA VAL A 442 -4.19 24.33 -11.18
C VAL A 442 -2.95 24.46 -12.08
N LEU A 443 -3.12 24.37 -13.39
CA LEU A 443 -2.01 24.49 -14.34
C LEU A 443 -1.36 25.89 -14.29
N ARG A 444 -2.18 26.96 -14.19
CA ARG A 444 -1.69 28.33 -14.04
C ARG A 444 -0.81 28.49 -12.81
N LEU A 445 -1.23 27.96 -11.67
CA LEU A 445 -0.46 28.01 -10.43
C LEU A 445 0.86 27.23 -10.53
N ALA A 446 0.83 26.04 -11.16
CA ALA A 446 2.02 25.22 -11.34
C ALA A 446 3.04 25.93 -12.26
N ALA A 447 2.56 26.50 -13.37
CA ALA A 447 3.39 27.28 -14.30
C ALA A 447 3.93 28.57 -13.70
N LYS A 448 3.17 29.24 -12.83
CA LYS A 448 3.64 30.45 -12.12
C LYS A 448 4.73 30.12 -11.09
N ARG A 449 4.59 28.99 -10.38
CA ARG A 449 5.53 28.61 -9.30
C ARG A 449 6.76 27.88 -9.81
N PHE A 450 6.62 27.06 -10.86
CA PHE A 450 7.69 26.23 -11.42
C PHE A 450 7.82 26.37 -12.95
N PRO A 451 8.02 27.60 -13.48
CA PRO A 451 7.94 27.86 -14.92
C PRO A 451 8.92 27.01 -15.74
N ASP A 452 10.18 26.94 -15.33
CA ASP A 452 11.26 26.27 -16.08
C ASP A 452 11.37 24.77 -15.77
N LYS A 453 10.56 24.27 -14.83
CA LYS A 453 10.58 22.87 -14.45
C LYS A 453 9.94 22.04 -15.55
N VAL A 454 10.63 20.95 -15.94
CA VAL A 454 10.10 19.98 -16.89
C VAL A 454 8.94 19.22 -16.23
N ALA A 455 7.74 19.36 -16.79
CA ALA A 455 6.57 18.61 -16.35
C ALA A 455 6.61 17.19 -16.92
N PHE A 456 6.90 17.05 -18.22
CA PHE A 456 6.96 15.76 -18.90
C PHE A 456 8.15 15.65 -19.84
N SER A 457 8.86 14.52 -19.75
CA SER A 457 9.85 14.06 -20.73
C SER A 457 9.31 12.84 -21.47
N TRP A 458 9.56 12.76 -22.77
CA TRP A 458 9.21 11.63 -23.63
C TRP A 458 10.48 10.92 -24.08
N VAL A 459 10.53 9.60 -23.94
CA VAL A 459 11.73 8.81 -24.24
C VAL A 459 11.49 7.66 -25.23
N ASP A 460 12.54 7.34 -25.97
CA ASP A 460 12.58 6.22 -26.92
C ASP A 460 12.83 4.86 -26.23
N VAL A 461 12.97 3.79 -27.04
CA VAL A 461 13.27 2.42 -26.57
C VAL A 461 14.64 2.27 -25.87
N ASN A 462 15.55 3.22 -26.09
CA ASN A 462 16.86 3.29 -25.46
C ASN A 462 16.89 4.31 -24.31
N VAL A 463 15.71 4.77 -23.87
CA VAL A 463 15.53 5.76 -22.80
C VAL A 463 16.23 7.09 -23.13
N ARG A 464 16.33 7.46 -24.41
CA ARG A 464 16.83 8.77 -24.86
C ARG A 464 15.66 9.74 -24.91
N GLU A 465 15.85 10.94 -24.35
CA GLU A 465 14.83 12.00 -24.40
C GLU A 465 14.67 12.50 -25.84
N GLU A 466 13.48 12.32 -26.40
CA GLU A 466 13.13 12.79 -27.75
C GLU A 466 12.38 14.13 -27.69
N ALA A 467 11.65 14.37 -26.60
CA ALA A 467 10.90 15.60 -26.37
C ALA A 467 10.73 15.86 -24.88
N LYS A 468 10.53 17.12 -24.52
CA LYS A 468 10.13 17.54 -23.18
C LYS A 468 9.19 18.73 -23.26
N ILE A 469 8.45 18.98 -22.20
CA ILE A 469 7.64 20.19 -22.05
C ILE A 469 7.71 20.68 -20.60
N THR A 470 8.04 21.96 -20.44
CA THR A 470 8.02 22.64 -19.13
C THR A 470 6.61 23.08 -18.75
N TYR A 471 6.39 23.41 -17.47
CA TYR A 471 5.08 23.93 -17.04
C TYR A 471 4.73 25.25 -17.73
N ALA A 472 5.70 26.16 -17.94
CA ALA A 472 5.47 27.40 -18.65
C ALA A 472 5.07 27.16 -20.12
N GLU A 473 5.75 26.24 -20.81
CA GLU A 473 5.42 25.89 -22.19
C GLU A 473 4.05 25.21 -22.30
N LEU A 474 3.74 24.28 -21.38
CA LEU A 474 2.44 23.60 -21.34
C LEU A 474 1.31 24.61 -21.12
N TYR A 475 1.44 25.51 -20.15
CA TYR A 475 0.44 26.54 -19.88
C TYR A 475 0.26 27.48 -21.07
N ARG A 476 1.34 27.99 -21.66
CA ARG A 476 1.29 28.87 -22.84
C ARG A 476 0.57 28.19 -24.01
N GLN A 477 0.92 26.94 -24.32
CA GLN A 477 0.31 26.22 -25.44
C GLN A 477 -1.16 25.88 -25.15
N ALA A 478 -1.51 25.54 -23.91
CA ALA A 478 -2.88 25.28 -23.50
C ALA A 478 -3.77 26.54 -23.61
N ARG A 479 -3.25 27.72 -23.24
CA ARG A 479 -3.94 29.01 -23.42
C ARG A 479 -4.23 29.32 -24.88
N ALA A 480 -3.28 29.09 -25.78
CA ALA A 480 -3.48 29.27 -27.21
C ALA A 480 -4.60 28.37 -27.75
N VAL A 481 -4.66 27.12 -27.28
CA VAL A 481 -5.75 26.19 -27.61
C VAL A 481 -7.10 26.68 -27.06
N ALA A 482 -7.13 27.09 -25.79
CA ALA A 482 -8.35 27.57 -25.15
C ALA A 482 -8.94 28.78 -25.89
N TYR A 483 -8.09 29.74 -26.28
CA TYR A 483 -8.48 30.89 -27.08
C TYR A 483 -9.08 30.46 -28.43
N TYR A 484 -8.41 29.55 -29.14
CA TYR A 484 -8.89 29.03 -30.43
C TYR A 484 -10.28 28.38 -30.28
N LEU A 485 -10.46 27.53 -29.27
CA LEU A 485 -11.71 26.80 -29.05
C LEU A 485 -12.89 27.75 -28.82
N ARG A 486 -12.71 28.78 -27.99
CA ARG A 486 -13.78 29.74 -27.64
C ARG A 486 -14.03 30.78 -28.72
N HIS A 487 -12.99 31.33 -29.34
CA HIS A 487 -13.15 32.50 -30.24
C HIS A 487 -13.06 32.17 -31.73
N THR A 488 -12.26 31.16 -32.11
CA THR A 488 -12.08 30.80 -33.53
C THR A 488 -13.03 29.68 -33.94
N ALA A 489 -13.12 28.62 -33.12
CA ALA A 489 -14.04 27.52 -33.33
C ALA A 489 -15.45 27.80 -32.78
N ASN A 490 -15.60 28.87 -31.99
CA ASN A 490 -16.88 29.35 -31.44
C ASN A 490 -17.66 28.26 -30.67
N LEU A 491 -16.95 27.50 -29.83
CA LEU A 491 -17.55 26.46 -28.98
C LEU A 491 -18.03 27.00 -27.64
N ASN A 492 -19.10 26.39 -27.13
CA ASN A 492 -19.67 26.67 -25.82
C ASN A 492 -19.06 25.79 -24.72
N ILE A 493 -19.08 26.27 -23.47
CA ILE A 493 -18.71 25.45 -22.31
C ILE A 493 -19.55 24.17 -22.31
N GLY A 494 -18.88 23.04 -22.15
CA GLY A 494 -19.46 21.69 -22.17
C GLY A 494 -19.46 21.03 -23.56
N ASP A 495 -19.24 21.75 -24.66
CA ASP A 495 -19.20 21.15 -26.00
C ASP A 495 -18.07 20.08 -26.06
N PRO A 496 -18.34 18.88 -26.62
CA PRO A 496 -17.35 17.82 -26.69
C PRO A 496 -16.47 17.92 -27.93
N ILE A 497 -15.16 17.67 -27.75
CA ILE A 497 -14.21 17.52 -28.86
C ILE A 497 -13.42 16.22 -28.73
N LEU A 498 -13.16 15.56 -29.87
CA LEU A 498 -12.38 14.34 -29.89
C LEU A 498 -10.88 14.67 -29.90
N LEU A 499 -10.13 14.05 -29.00
CA LEU A 499 -8.66 14.13 -28.97
C LEU A 499 -8.10 12.81 -29.50
N CYS A 500 -7.78 12.80 -30.80
CA CYS A 500 -7.33 11.63 -31.54
C CYS A 500 -5.81 11.71 -31.74
N TYR A 501 -5.04 11.30 -30.73
CA TYR A 501 -3.58 11.42 -30.73
C TYR A 501 -2.91 10.07 -30.51
N ALA A 502 -1.83 9.82 -31.26
CA ALA A 502 -0.88 8.79 -30.86
C ALA A 502 -0.26 9.14 -29.50
N PRO A 503 0.22 8.17 -28.71
CA PRO A 503 0.94 8.44 -27.47
C PRO A 503 2.09 9.43 -27.67
N GLY A 504 2.09 10.50 -26.87
CA GLY A 504 3.09 11.57 -26.95
C GLY A 504 2.67 12.87 -26.25
N LEU A 505 3.62 13.80 -26.08
CA LEU A 505 3.40 15.04 -25.31
C LEU A 505 2.48 16.05 -26.01
N LYS A 506 2.32 15.97 -27.34
CA LYS A 506 1.48 16.90 -28.13
C LYS A 506 0.01 16.88 -27.75
N PHE A 507 -0.45 15.81 -27.12
CA PHE A 507 -1.80 15.69 -26.57
C PHE A 507 -2.05 16.64 -25.38
N LEU A 508 -1.03 16.92 -24.56
CA LEU A 508 -1.19 17.60 -23.28
C LEU A 508 -1.67 19.05 -23.41
N PRO A 509 -1.08 19.89 -24.30
CA PRO A 509 -1.59 21.24 -24.51
C PRO A 509 -3.05 21.27 -24.95
N ILE A 510 -3.49 20.28 -25.73
CA ILE A 510 -4.87 20.23 -26.19
C ILE A 510 -5.81 19.86 -25.04
N LEU A 511 -5.47 18.83 -24.26
CA LEU A 511 -6.25 18.42 -23.08
C LEU A 511 -6.44 19.59 -22.10
N PHE A 512 -5.33 20.23 -21.70
CA PHE A 512 -5.40 21.34 -20.75
C PHE A 512 -6.02 22.60 -21.37
N GLY A 513 -5.88 22.80 -22.69
CA GLY A 513 -6.59 23.87 -23.40
C GLY A 513 -8.11 23.68 -23.40
N CYS A 514 -8.59 22.44 -23.51
CA CYS A 514 -10.01 22.13 -23.34
C CYS A 514 -10.47 22.50 -21.92
N MET A 515 -9.72 22.05 -20.92
CA MET A 515 -10.00 22.31 -19.50
C MET A 515 -9.98 23.80 -19.14
N ILE A 516 -9.08 24.58 -19.73
CA ILE A 516 -9.03 26.05 -19.56
C ILE A 516 -10.24 26.72 -20.21
N ALA A 517 -10.71 26.20 -21.34
CA ALA A 517 -11.85 26.77 -22.08
C ALA A 517 -13.22 26.25 -21.60
N GLY A 518 -13.26 25.32 -20.65
CA GLY A 518 -14.49 24.64 -20.24
C GLY A 518 -15.08 23.71 -21.31
N ILE A 519 -14.27 23.28 -22.28
CA ILE A 519 -14.66 22.35 -23.35
C ILE A 519 -14.45 20.92 -22.87
N THR A 520 -15.41 20.04 -23.18
CA THR A 520 -15.34 18.64 -22.76
C THR A 520 -14.34 17.87 -23.63
N ALA A 521 -13.20 17.47 -23.06
CA ALA A 521 -12.21 16.66 -23.77
C ALA A 521 -12.67 15.20 -23.88
N VAL A 522 -12.54 14.61 -25.07
CA VAL A 522 -12.82 13.18 -25.29
C VAL A 522 -11.57 12.48 -25.84
N PRO A 523 -10.67 12.00 -24.96
CA PRO A 523 -9.48 11.26 -25.37
C PRO A 523 -9.85 9.92 -26.01
N ILE A 524 -9.38 9.69 -27.24
CA ILE A 524 -9.61 8.44 -27.96
C ILE A 524 -8.32 7.94 -28.62
N ALA A 525 -8.20 6.62 -28.74
CA ALA A 525 -7.11 6.02 -29.49
C ALA A 525 -7.27 6.31 -30.99
N PRO A 526 -6.20 6.66 -31.71
CA PRO A 526 -6.26 6.90 -33.15
C PRO A 526 -6.56 5.58 -33.88
N PRO A 527 -7.53 5.56 -34.82
CA PRO A 527 -7.84 4.36 -35.59
C PRO A 527 -6.64 3.84 -36.38
N ASN A 528 -6.37 2.54 -36.30
CA ASN A 528 -5.38 1.92 -37.16
C ASN A 528 -5.98 1.69 -38.56
N LEU A 529 -5.51 2.46 -39.54
CA LEU A 529 -6.03 2.41 -40.91
C LEU A 529 -5.67 1.10 -41.64
N ALA A 530 -4.64 0.36 -41.18
CA ALA A 530 -4.33 -0.95 -41.73
C ALA A 530 -5.33 -2.05 -41.30
N THR A 531 -6.06 -1.82 -40.20
CA THR A 531 -7.15 -2.68 -39.69
C THR A 531 -8.47 -1.89 -39.65
N ALA A 532 -8.75 -1.17 -40.75
CA ALA A 532 -9.75 -0.11 -40.81
C ALA A 532 -11.16 -0.52 -40.32
N ASP A 533 -11.67 -1.70 -40.67
CA ASP A 533 -13.09 -2.03 -40.49
C ASP A 533 -13.55 -1.95 -39.01
N LYS A 534 -12.73 -2.44 -38.08
CA LYS A 534 -13.09 -2.46 -36.63
C LYS A 534 -12.83 -1.12 -35.96
N ASP A 535 -11.66 -0.53 -36.21
CA ASP A 535 -11.23 0.69 -35.51
C ASP A 535 -11.99 1.93 -36.01
N ILE A 536 -12.32 1.97 -37.30
CA ILE A 536 -13.17 3.03 -37.87
C ILE A 536 -14.61 2.88 -37.39
N ALA A 537 -15.16 1.67 -37.31
CA ALA A 537 -16.49 1.45 -36.73
C ALA A 537 -16.56 1.95 -35.27
N ARG A 538 -15.53 1.67 -34.48
CA ARG A 538 -15.41 2.21 -33.11
C ARG A 538 -15.33 3.74 -33.12
N PHE A 539 -14.51 4.33 -33.97
CA PHE A 539 -14.41 5.79 -34.09
C PHE A 539 -15.76 6.43 -34.45
N LYS A 540 -16.49 5.85 -35.42
CA LYS A 540 -17.84 6.30 -35.79
C LYS A 540 -18.79 6.23 -34.61
N TYR A 541 -18.78 5.13 -33.87
CA TYR A 541 -19.59 4.99 -32.66
C TYR A 541 -19.28 6.11 -31.66
N LEU A 542 -18.00 6.30 -31.31
CA LEU A 542 -17.59 7.31 -30.32
C LEU A 542 -17.93 8.74 -30.77
N SER A 543 -17.70 9.07 -32.05
CA SER A 543 -18.07 10.35 -32.64
C SER A 543 -19.57 10.60 -32.60
N LYS A 544 -20.37 9.60 -32.99
CA LYS A 544 -21.84 9.70 -32.97
C LYS A 544 -22.39 9.82 -31.56
N THR A 545 -21.88 9.01 -30.62
CA THR A 545 -22.32 9.03 -29.21
C THR A 545 -22.00 10.35 -28.53
N THR A 546 -20.87 10.98 -28.85
CA THR A 546 -20.50 12.28 -28.26
C THR A 546 -21.08 13.47 -28.99
N ASN A 547 -21.55 13.30 -30.23
CA ASN A 547 -21.96 14.40 -31.12
C ASN A 547 -20.85 15.46 -31.31
N ALA A 548 -19.58 15.06 -31.16
CA ALA A 548 -18.44 15.95 -31.33
C ALA A 548 -18.29 16.35 -32.80
N LYS A 549 -18.08 17.66 -33.05
CA LYS A 549 -17.91 18.23 -34.40
C LYS A 549 -16.44 18.45 -34.78
N ILE A 550 -15.56 18.50 -33.79
CA ILE A 550 -14.14 18.80 -33.97
C ILE A 550 -13.30 17.62 -33.50
N VAL A 551 -12.27 17.30 -34.28
CA VAL A 551 -11.26 16.30 -33.96
C VAL A 551 -9.90 16.96 -33.99
N PHE A 552 -9.21 16.96 -32.86
CA PHE A 552 -7.80 17.33 -32.81
C PHE A 552 -6.91 16.12 -33.03
N SER A 553 -5.87 16.28 -33.84
CA SER A 553 -4.85 15.26 -34.07
C SER A 553 -3.50 15.89 -34.40
N ASP A 554 -2.45 15.08 -34.40
CA ASP A 554 -1.11 15.52 -34.78
C ASP A 554 -0.90 15.50 -36.30
N LYS A 555 0.06 16.30 -36.76
CA LYS A 555 0.42 16.41 -38.19
C LYS A 555 0.72 15.06 -38.85
N ASN A 556 1.38 14.14 -38.15
CA ASN A 556 1.81 12.86 -38.73
C ASN A 556 0.61 11.95 -38.97
N TYR A 557 -0.32 11.86 -38.01
CA TYR A 557 -1.54 11.08 -38.20
C TYR A 557 -2.42 11.68 -39.29
N MET A 558 -2.57 13.01 -39.35
CA MET A 558 -3.31 13.67 -40.42
C MET A 558 -2.67 13.49 -41.80
N LEU A 559 -1.34 13.41 -41.88
CA LEU A 559 -0.65 13.06 -43.13
C LEU A 559 -0.89 11.60 -43.51
N TYR A 560 -0.85 10.69 -42.54
CA TYR A 560 -1.12 9.27 -42.75
C TYR A 560 -2.54 9.03 -43.28
N THR A 561 -3.56 9.70 -42.72
CA THR A 561 -4.94 9.60 -43.22
C THR A 561 -5.09 10.12 -44.66
N LYS A 562 -4.41 11.23 -45.01
CA LYS A 562 -4.38 11.77 -46.39
C LYS A 562 -3.71 10.81 -47.37
N LEU A 563 -2.55 10.27 -47.01
CA LEU A 563 -1.83 9.30 -47.84
C LEU A 563 -2.63 8.01 -48.03
N TYR A 564 -3.31 7.56 -46.98
CA TYR A 564 -4.18 6.39 -47.05
C TYR A 564 -5.37 6.66 -47.98
N ALA A 565 -6.04 7.81 -47.85
CA ALA A 565 -7.13 8.21 -48.74
C ALA A 565 -6.71 8.28 -50.21
N ALA A 566 -5.50 8.79 -50.49
CA ALA A 566 -4.92 8.76 -51.85
C ALA A 566 -4.70 7.32 -52.34
N LYS A 567 -4.15 6.42 -51.52
CA LYS A 567 -4.01 4.99 -51.88
C LYS A 567 -5.37 4.34 -52.16
N SER A 568 -6.39 4.66 -51.36
CA SER A 568 -7.75 4.16 -51.60
C SER A 568 -8.33 4.68 -52.92
N PHE A 569 -8.04 5.93 -53.29
CA PHE A 569 -8.44 6.51 -54.58
C PHE A 569 -7.81 5.77 -55.76
N PHE A 570 -6.55 5.35 -55.64
CA PHE A 570 -5.86 4.53 -56.64
C PHE A 570 -6.15 3.02 -56.55
N GLY A 571 -7.13 2.59 -55.76
CA GLY A 571 -7.49 1.17 -55.60
C GLY A 571 -6.46 0.31 -54.87
N MET A 572 -5.47 0.93 -54.23
CA MET A 572 -4.39 0.26 -53.50
C MET A 572 -4.72 0.03 -52.01
N ALA A 573 -5.89 0.50 -51.54
CA ALA A 573 -6.39 0.31 -50.18
C ALA A 573 -7.93 0.40 -50.14
N ASN A 574 -8.56 -0.12 -49.08
CA ASN A 574 -10.01 0.00 -48.89
C ASN A 574 -10.41 1.47 -48.65
N LYS A 575 -11.57 1.91 -49.17
CA LYS A 575 -12.10 3.25 -48.90
C LYS A 575 -12.51 3.34 -47.42
N ILE A 576 -12.01 4.36 -46.72
CA ILE A 576 -12.44 4.67 -45.36
C ILE A 576 -13.58 5.66 -45.42
N ASP A 577 -14.67 5.31 -44.77
CA ASP A 577 -15.83 6.17 -44.61
C ASP A 577 -15.74 6.85 -43.23
N TRP A 578 -15.39 8.14 -43.20
CA TRP A 578 -15.34 8.92 -41.97
C TRP A 578 -16.72 9.50 -41.65
N PRO A 579 -17.07 9.74 -40.37
CA PRO A 579 -18.31 10.45 -40.03
C PRO A 579 -18.40 11.81 -40.74
N GLU A 580 -19.57 12.09 -41.32
CA GLU A 580 -19.83 13.37 -41.99
C GLU A 580 -19.80 14.54 -40.99
N GLY A 581 -19.35 15.72 -41.45
CA GLY A 581 -19.37 16.95 -40.65
C GLY A 581 -18.26 17.11 -39.62
N LEU A 582 -17.31 16.17 -39.53
CA LEU A 582 -16.15 16.29 -38.64
C LEU A 582 -15.06 17.20 -39.22
N ILE A 583 -14.68 18.22 -38.44
CA ILE A 583 -13.57 19.13 -38.76
C ILE A 583 -12.31 18.63 -38.07
N TRP A 584 -11.32 18.22 -38.87
CA TRP A 584 -10.00 17.81 -38.38
C TRP A 584 -9.07 19.01 -38.24
N VAL A 585 -8.56 19.22 -37.03
CA VAL A 585 -7.67 20.32 -36.68
C VAL A 585 -6.29 19.78 -36.30
N GLU A 586 -5.25 20.33 -36.94
CA GLU A 586 -3.86 20.04 -36.63
C GLU A 586 -3.44 20.79 -35.37
N GLY A 587 -3.20 20.07 -34.26
CA GLY A 587 -2.94 20.66 -32.96
C GLY A 587 -1.70 21.56 -32.91
N GLU A 588 -0.65 21.21 -33.65
CA GLU A 588 0.59 21.97 -33.72
C GLU A 588 0.40 23.38 -34.31
N LYS A 589 -0.56 23.56 -35.23
CA LYS A 589 -0.88 24.89 -35.78
C LYS A 589 -1.50 25.80 -34.74
N VAL A 590 -2.30 25.23 -33.84
CA VAL A 590 -2.99 25.98 -32.78
C VAL A 590 -2.02 26.29 -31.63
N THR A 591 -1.26 25.31 -31.17
CA THR A 591 -0.30 25.44 -30.05
C THR A 591 0.89 26.37 -30.36
N SER A 592 1.21 26.53 -31.65
CA SER A 592 2.27 27.46 -32.11
C SER A 592 1.77 28.89 -32.37
N SER A 593 0.46 29.15 -32.22
CA SER A 593 -0.10 30.48 -32.46
C SER A 593 0.30 31.50 -31.38
N LYS A 594 0.12 32.80 -31.68
CA LYS A 594 0.37 33.87 -30.71
C LYS A 594 -0.60 33.75 -29.54
N ASP A 595 -0.08 33.96 -28.33
CA ASP A 595 -0.87 33.93 -27.10
C ASP A 595 -1.73 35.21 -26.98
N LEU A 596 -2.97 35.14 -27.49
CA LEU A 596 -3.98 36.21 -27.43
C LEU A 596 -4.98 35.98 -26.28
N PHE A 597 -4.59 35.18 -25.28
CA PHE A 597 -5.50 34.65 -24.28
C PHE A 597 -5.98 35.68 -23.25
N ASP A 598 -7.29 35.71 -23.00
CA ASP A 598 -7.91 36.44 -21.89
C ASP A 598 -8.03 35.52 -20.65
N GLU A 599 -7.42 35.93 -19.54
CA GLU A 599 -7.42 35.18 -18.27
C GLU A 599 -8.84 34.95 -17.71
N LYS A 600 -9.83 35.78 -18.09
CA LYS A 600 -11.23 35.59 -17.70
C LYS A 600 -11.80 34.24 -18.16
N LEU A 601 -11.27 33.64 -19.23
CA LEU A 601 -11.74 32.33 -19.70
C LEU A 601 -11.61 31.25 -18.62
N ILE A 602 -10.55 31.32 -17.78
CA ILE A 602 -10.36 30.37 -16.68
C ILE A 602 -11.43 30.56 -15.60
N GLU A 603 -11.86 31.80 -15.36
CA GLU A 603 -12.80 32.20 -14.31
C GLU A 603 -14.25 31.90 -14.70
N GLU A 604 -14.56 31.80 -16.00
CA GLU A 604 -15.87 31.38 -16.51
C GLU A 604 -16.17 29.89 -16.31
N VAL A 605 -15.16 29.05 -16.03
CA VAL A 605 -15.31 27.60 -15.93
C VAL A 605 -15.61 27.18 -14.50
N ASP A 606 -16.79 26.58 -14.31
CA ASP A 606 -17.23 25.99 -13.04
C ASP A 606 -16.60 24.61 -12.83
N CYS A 607 -16.27 24.29 -11.58
CA CYS A 607 -15.77 22.98 -11.17
C CYS A 607 -16.76 21.83 -11.46
N GLU A 608 -18.05 22.11 -11.60
CA GLU A 608 -19.12 21.16 -11.93
C GLU A 608 -19.28 20.93 -13.45
N ASN A 609 -18.58 21.70 -14.30
CA ASN A 609 -18.55 21.44 -15.73
C ASN A 609 -17.79 20.13 -16.02
N VAL A 610 -18.25 19.39 -17.05
CA VAL A 610 -17.61 18.16 -17.50
C VAL A 610 -16.28 18.51 -18.16
N ALA A 611 -15.18 18.04 -17.58
CA ALA A 611 -13.84 18.27 -18.11
C ALA A 611 -13.45 17.19 -19.12
N VAL A 612 -13.81 15.93 -18.83
CA VAL A 612 -13.43 14.76 -19.62
C VAL A 612 -14.60 13.80 -19.75
N ILE A 613 -14.81 13.28 -20.96
CA ILE A 613 -15.57 12.04 -21.16
C ILE A 613 -14.56 10.90 -21.31
N GLN A 614 -14.46 10.07 -20.26
CA GLN A 614 -13.58 8.90 -20.27
C GLN A 614 -14.40 7.68 -20.71
N PHE A 615 -14.09 7.15 -21.90
CA PHE A 615 -14.72 5.92 -22.34
C PHE A 615 -14.17 4.71 -21.59
N SER A 616 -15.07 3.88 -21.07
CA SER A 616 -14.70 2.61 -20.47
C SER A 616 -14.18 1.63 -21.53
N SER A 617 -13.28 0.73 -21.11
CA SER A 617 -12.56 -0.18 -22.01
C SER A 617 -13.44 -1.25 -22.69
N GLY A 618 -14.72 -1.36 -22.33
CA GLY A 618 -15.72 -2.18 -23.03
C GLY A 618 -15.47 -3.69 -22.94
N SER A 619 -15.25 -4.24 -21.74
CA SER A 619 -15.12 -5.70 -21.54
C SER A 619 -16.44 -6.45 -21.74
N THR A 620 -17.59 -5.80 -21.50
CA THR A 620 -18.94 -6.43 -21.47
C THR A 620 -19.95 -5.79 -22.44
N GLY A 621 -19.52 -5.07 -23.48
CA GLY A 621 -20.39 -4.40 -24.45
C GLY A 621 -19.77 -3.16 -25.12
N ASP A 622 -20.61 -2.34 -25.76
CA ASP A 622 -20.16 -1.07 -26.36
C ASP A 622 -19.57 -0.11 -25.31
N PRO A 623 -18.49 0.64 -25.63
CA PRO A 623 -17.89 1.61 -24.73
C PRO A 623 -18.90 2.64 -24.21
N LYS A 624 -18.91 2.89 -22.90
CA LYS A 624 -19.73 3.95 -22.29
C LYS A 624 -18.84 5.12 -21.89
N GLY A 625 -19.23 6.34 -22.26
CA GLY A 625 -18.49 7.55 -21.93
C GLY A 625 -18.88 8.07 -20.56
N VAL A 626 -18.01 7.92 -19.55
CA VAL A 626 -18.24 8.46 -18.20
C VAL A 626 -17.99 9.97 -18.22
N MET A 627 -18.96 10.76 -17.77
CA MET A 627 -18.82 12.21 -17.61
C MET A 627 -18.10 12.54 -16.31
N LEU A 628 -16.87 13.05 -16.41
CA LEU A 628 -16.03 13.44 -15.28
C LEU A 628 -15.89 14.96 -15.21
N THR A 629 -16.35 15.56 -14.12
CA THR A 629 -16.24 17.00 -13.89
C THR A 629 -14.83 17.38 -13.44
N HIS A 630 -14.51 18.67 -13.47
CA HIS A 630 -13.27 19.18 -12.87
C HIS A 630 -13.15 18.76 -11.41
N LYS A 631 -14.23 18.92 -10.64
CA LYS A 631 -14.32 18.53 -9.23
C LYS A 631 -14.12 17.03 -9.02
N ASN A 632 -14.73 16.17 -9.83
CA ASN A 632 -14.53 14.71 -9.73
C ASN A 632 -13.04 14.36 -9.88
N LEU A 633 -12.41 14.89 -10.94
CA LEU A 633 -11.01 14.63 -11.26
C LEU A 633 -10.06 15.18 -10.19
N LEU A 634 -10.29 16.41 -9.72
CA LEU A 634 -9.47 17.05 -8.69
C LEU A 634 -9.57 16.30 -7.38
N HIS A 635 -10.79 15.93 -6.95
CA HIS A 635 -10.98 15.13 -5.75
C HIS A 635 -10.26 13.77 -5.86
N ASN A 636 -10.35 13.08 -7.00
CA ASN A 636 -9.71 11.78 -7.18
C ASN A 636 -8.17 11.86 -7.15
N VAL A 637 -7.62 12.91 -7.75
CA VAL A 637 -6.18 13.15 -7.72
C VAL A 637 -5.75 13.59 -6.31
N ASP A 638 -6.52 14.41 -5.60
CA ASP A 638 -6.23 14.81 -4.23
C ASP A 638 -6.28 13.62 -3.26
N LEU A 639 -7.21 12.69 -3.47
CA LEU A 639 -7.26 11.39 -2.79
C LEU A 639 -5.96 10.61 -2.99
N MET A 640 -5.52 10.45 -4.24
CA MET A 640 -4.24 9.80 -4.57
C MET A 640 -3.05 10.52 -3.93
N GLN A 641 -2.99 11.86 -3.98
CA GLN A 641 -1.89 12.62 -3.38
C GLN A 641 -1.85 12.49 -1.87
N HIS A 642 -3.00 12.49 -1.20
CA HIS A 642 -3.12 12.32 0.24
C HIS A 642 -2.58 10.95 0.69
N GLU A 643 -2.79 9.90 -0.10
CA GLU A 643 -2.36 8.54 0.26
C GLU A 643 -0.94 8.21 -0.20
N ILE A 644 -0.51 8.78 -1.32
CA ILE A 644 0.78 8.46 -1.95
C ILE A 644 1.90 9.41 -1.53
N GLY A 645 1.55 10.63 -1.10
CA GLY A 645 2.54 11.68 -0.80
C GLY A 645 3.23 12.25 -2.04
N LEU A 646 2.56 12.25 -3.21
CA LEU A 646 3.08 12.91 -4.40
C LEU A 646 3.27 14.41 -4.15
N ASN A 647 4.41 14.93 -4.54
CA ASN A 647 4.80 16.33 -4.37
C ASN A 647 5.74 16.78 -5.49
N GLU A 648 6.20 18.02 -5.44
CA GLU A 648 7.06 18.57 -6.48
C GLU A 648 8.37 17.78 -6.66
N ASP A 649 8.92 17.14 -5.64
CA ASP A 649 10.17 16.36 -5.76
C ASP A 649 9.93 14.94 -6.32
N SER A 650 8.67 14.58 -6.59
CA SER A 650 8.30 13.27 -7.13
C SER A 650 8.62 13.16 -8.62
N MET A 651 9.17 12.00 -9.00
CA MET A 651 9.44 11.63 -10.39
C MET A 651 8.69 10.36 -10.75
N ILE A 652 7.73 10.45 -11.68
CA ILE A 652 6.88 9.33 -12.08
C ILE A 652 7.38 8.77 -13.43
N ALA A 653 7.62 7.45 -13.49
CA ALA A 653 7.99 6.77 -14.73
C ALA A 653 6.87 5.82 -15.15
N PHE A 654 6.21 6.08 -16.29
CA PHE A 654 5.11 5.23 -16.76
C PHE A 654 4.98 5.23 -18.29
N TRP A 655 4.19 4.30 -18.82
CA TRP A 655 3.94 4.16 -20.26
C TRP A 655 2.46 3.93 -20.59
N VAL A 656 1.61 3.84 -19.57
CA VAL A 656 0.17 3.56 -19.71
C VAL A 656 -0.46 4.63 -20.62
N PRO A 657 -1.28 4.25 -21.63
CA PRO A 657 -1.77 5.19 -22.63
C PRO A 657 -2.59 6.34 -22.06
N GLN A 658 -2.50 7.53 -22.66
CA GLN A 658 -3.25 8.73 -22.22
C GLN A 658 -4.78 8.66 -22.42
N PHE A 659 -5.29 7.64 -23.12
CA PHE A 659 -6.72 7.41 -23.31
C PHE A 659 -7.29 6.35 -22.34
N HIS A 660 -6.45 5.84 -21.43
CA HIS A 660 -6.86 4.95 -20.34
C HIS A 660 -6.88 5.75 -19.03
N ASP A 661 -7.83 5.49 -18.14
CA ASP A 661 -8.00 6.19 -16.85
C ASP A 661 -6.70 6.22 -16.01
N LEU A 662 -6.05 5.07 -15.80
CA LEU A 662 -4.78 4.94 -15.10
C LEU A 662 -3.65 5.80 -15.71
N GLY A 663 -3.61 5.95 -17.03
CA GLY A 663 -2.60 6.79 -17.70
C GLY A 663 -2.97 8.27 -17.63
N LEU A 664 -4.19 8.61 -18.02
CA LEU A 664 -4.70 9.98 -18.06
C LEU A 664 -4.73 10.61 -16.67
N ILE A 665 -5.45 9.98 -15.74
CA ILE A 665 -5.75 10.53 -14.43
C ILE A 665 -4.64 10.12 -13.46
N GLY A 666 -4.31 8.82 -13.41
CA GLY A 666 -3.26 8.29 -12.53
C GLY A 666 -1.85 8.81 -12.85
N GLY A 667 -1.57 9.14 -14.11
CA GLY A 667 -0.26 9.67 -14.55
C GLY A 667 -0.29 11.17 -14.84
N PHE A 668 -0.91 11.57 -15.96
CA PHE A 668 -0.79 12.94 -16.48
C PHE A 668 -1.41 14.00 -15.56
N LEU A 669 -2.65 13.79 -15.09
CA LEU A 669 -3.30 14.75 -14.19
C LEU A 669 -2.65 14.81 -12.81
N ASN A 670 -2.27 13.66 -12.24
CA ASN A 670 -1.50 13.60 -10.99
C ASN A 670 -0.19 14.41 -11.07
N THR A 671 0.53 14.32 -12.19
CA THR A 671 1.77 15.08 -12.40
C THR A 671 1.51 16.58 -12.32
N VAL A 672 0.49 17.09 -13.01
CA VAL A 672 0.20 18.53 -13.02
C VAL A 672 -0.31 19.00 -11.66
N ARG A 673 -1.22 18.26 -11.03
CA ARG A 673 -1.77 18.62 -9.71
C ARG A 673 -0.71 18.63 -8.62
N GLY A 674 0.27 17.73 -8.67
CA GLY A 674 1.33 17.61 -7.65
C GLY A 674 2.56 18.45 -7.97
N ALA A 675 2.57 19.19 -9.08
CA ALA A 675 3.75 19.87 -9.62
C ALA A 675 4.97 18.93 -9.79
N CYS A 676 4.72 17.64 -10.04
CA CYS A 676 5.72 16.57 -10.14
C CYS A 676 6.49 16.64 -11.48
N GLN A 677 7.41 15.71 -11.69
CA GLN A 677 7.96 15.41 -13.00
C GLN A 677 7.52 14.02 -13.45
N SER A 678 7.35 13.85 -14.76
CA SER A 678 7.03 12.55 -15.35
C SER A 678 7.91 12.23 -16.54
N CYS A 679 8.46 11.02 -16.58
CA CYS A 679 9.09 10.45 -17.77
C CYS A 679 8.17 9.38 -18.36
N VAL A 680 7.84 9.55 -19.64
CA VAL A 680 6.82 8.76 -20.33
C VAL A 680 7.38 8.16 -21.61
N MET A 681 6.92 6.96 -21.96
CA MET A 681 7.22 6.32 -23.24
C MET A 681 5.97 5.71 -23.86
N SER A 682 6.07 5.29 -25.13
CA SER A 682 4.97 4.63 -25.82
C SER A 682 4.65 3.25 -25.22
N PRO A 683 3.36 2.87 -25.07
CA PRO A 683 2.98 1.51 -24.74
C PRO A 683 3.55 0.47 -25.71
N LEU A 684 3.68 0.82 -27.00
CA LEU A 684 4.26 -0.07 -28.00
C LEU A 684 5.75 -0.30 -27.74
N THR A 685 6.48 0.73 -27.30
CA THR A 685 7.88 0.64 -26.90
C THR A 685 8.05 -0.33 -25.73
N PHE A 686 7.23 -0.19 -24.69
CA PHE A 686 7.22 -1.13 -23.56
C PHE A 686 6.91 -2.57 -24.01
N LEU A 687 5.87 -2.77 -24.82
CA LEU A 687 5.51 -4.11 -25.31
C LEU A 687 6.62 -4.75 -26.15
N GLN A 688 7.36 -3.95 -26.92
CA GLN A 688 8.50 -4.41 -27.72
C GLN A 688 9.70 -4.79 -26.84
N LYS A 689 10.04 -3.94 -25.86
CA LYS A 689 11.21 -4.12 -24.99
C LYS A 689 10.89 -3.72 -23.53
N PRO A 690 10.28 -4.60 -22.71
CA PRO A 690 9.83 -4.26 -21.35
C PRO A 690 10.93 -3.74 -20.41
N GLU A 691 12.18 -4.13 -20.67
CA GLU A 691 13.35 -3.66 -19.93
C GLU A 691 13.51 -2.13 -19.95
N CYS A 692 13.14 -1.46 -21.05
CA CYS A 692 13.33 -0.01 -21.17
C CYS A 692 12.52 0.77 -20.12
N TRP A 693 11.39 0.24 -19.64
CA TRP A 693 10.63 0.84 -18.53
C TRP A 693 11.41 0.82 -17.22
N LEU A 694 12.12 -0.27 -16.92
CA LEU A 694 12.94 -0.38 -15.71
C LEU A 694 14.23 0.45 -15.83
N GLN A 695 14.81 0.51 -17.04
CA GLN A 695 15.92 1.41 -17.34
C GLN A 695 15.51 2.88 -17.21
N MET A 696 14.26 3.23 -17.59
CA MET A 696 13.70 4.56 -17.39
C MET A 696 13.58 4.90 -15.91
N ILE A 697 13.10 3.98 -15.08
CA ILE A 697 13.08 4.16 -13.62
C ILE A 697 14.49 4.42 -13.08
N THR A 698 15.47 3.61 -13.50
CA THR A 698 16.88 3.74 -13.08
C THR A 698 17.48 5.09 -13.51
N LYS A 699 17.35 5.44 -14.80
CA LYS A 699 17.97 6.64 -15.37
C LYS A 699 17.45 7.93 -14.75
N TYR A 700 16.15 7.98 -14.47
CA TYR A 700 15.49 9.18 -13.95
C TYR A 700 15.33 9.14 -12.42
N ASN A 701 15.85 8.12 -11.74
CA ASN A 701 15.63 7.88 -10.30
C ASN A 701 14.15 8.01 -9.92
N ALA A 702 13.27 7.40 -10.73
CA ALA A 702 11.84 7.56 -10.53
C ALA A 702 11.44 7.08 -9.14
N THR A 703 10.61 7.87 -8.47
CA THR A 703 10.09 7.57 -7.13
C THR A 703 8.79 6.79 -7.22
N TYR A 704 8.05 6.91 -8.33
CA TYR A 704 6.80 6.19 -8.54
C TYR A 704 6.68 5.62 -9.96
N THR A 705 5.97 4.51 -10.09
CA THR A 705 5.56 3.93 -11.37
C THR A 705 4.18 3.33 -11.26
N ALA A 706 3.44 3.26 -12.37
CA ALA A 706 2.14 2.60 -12.43
C ALA A 706 2.03 1.70 -13.66
N ALA A 707 1.53 0.49 -13.47
CA ALA A 707 1.28 -0.45 -14.55
C ALA A 707 0.22 -1.50 -14.16
N PRO A 708 -0.50 -2.10 -15.11
CA PRO A 708 -1.34 -3.26 -14.86
C PRO A 708 -0.52 -4.51 -14.54
N ASN A 709 -1.15 -5.52 -13.93
CA ASN A 709 -0.48 -6.74 -13.46
C ASN A 709 0.34 -7.46 -14.56
N PHE A 710 -0.18 -7.54 -15.79
CA PHE A 710 0.47 -8.20 -16.92
C PHE A 710 1.82 -7.56 -17.26
N ALA A 711 2.00 -6.27 -16.96
CA ALA A 711 3.22 -5.56 -17.27
C ALA A 711 4.39 -6.07 -16.42
N TYR A 712 4.13 -6.25 -15.12
CA TYR A 712 5.08 -6.85 -14.18
C TYR A 712 5.40 -8.30 -14.60
N GLU A 713 4.40 -9.08 -15.02
CA GLU A 713 4.62 -10.43 -15.55
C GLU A 713 5.49 -10.42 -16.82
N LEU A 714 5.19 -9.52 -17.75
CA LEU A 714 5.92 -9.40 -19.01
C LEU A 714 7.37 -8.97 -18.79
N ALA A 715 7.62 -7.98 -17.93
CA ALA A 715 8.96 -7.54 -17.54
C ALA A 715 9.73 -8.67 -16.85
N THR A 716 9.09 -9.38 -15.92
CA THR A 716 9.68 -10.54 -15.24
C THR A 716 10.09 -11.62 -16.24
N ARG A 717 9.30 -11.87 -17.28
CA ARG A 717 9.60 -12.89 -18.28
C ARG A 717 10.68 -12.46 -19.28
N LYS A 718 10.70 -11.19 -19.68
CA LYS A 718 11.50 -10.71 -20.84
C LYS A 718 12.86 -10.12 -20.48
N CYS A 719 13.07 -9.60 -19.28
CA CYS A 719 14.38 -9.08 -18.88
C CYS A 719 15.31 -10.24 -18.55
N ASP A 720 16.56 -10.25 -19.02
CA ASP A 720 17.54 -11.26 -18.63
C ASP A 720 18.32 -10.86 -17.37
N GLU A 721 19.20 -11.73 -16.86
CA GLU A 721 19.97 -11.46 -15.64
C GLU A 721 20.98 -10.32 -15.82
N LYS A 722 21.55 -10.15 -17.02
CA LYS A 722 22.50 -9.05 -17.32
C LYS A 722 21.79 -7.71 -17.28
N SER A 723 20.60 -7.64 -17.87
CA SER A 723 19.69 -6.50 -17.77
C SER A 723 19.42 -6.17 -16.30
N VAL A 724 18.99 -7.14 -15.50
CA VAL A 724 18.69 -6.94 -14.07
C VAL A 724 19.89 -6.37 -13.31
N ALA A 725 21.09 -6.90 -13.54
CA ALA A 725 22.30 -6.44 -12.86
C ALA A 725 22.68 -4.97 -13.18
N SER A 726 22.17 -4.42 -14.28
CA SER A 726 22.41 -3.03 -14.68
C SER A 726 21.41 -2.02 -14.11
N LEU A 727 20.35 -2.50 -13.43
CA LEU A 727 19.26 -1.67 -12.93
C LEU A 727 19.50 -1.21 -11.49
N ASN A 728 18.96 -0.04 -11.15
CA ASN A 728 18.76 0.41 -9.78
C ASN A 728 17.33 0.91 -9.60
N LEU A 729 16.54 0.15 -8.84
CA LEU A 729 15.13 0.41 -8.55
C LEU A 729 14.91 0.88 -7.10
N SER A 730 15.98 1.12 -6.34
CA SER A 730 15.88 1.51 -4.92
C SER A 730 15.27 2.91 -4.71
N SER A 731 15.17 3.72 -5.76
CA SER A 731 14.52 5.04 -5.72
C SER A 731 13.00 4.94 -5.59
N LEU A 732 12.40 3.80 -5.96
CA LEU A 732 10.96 3.60 -5.93
C LEU A 732 10.45 3.62 -4.49
N ARG A 733 9.50 4.51 -4.24
CA ARG A 733 8.65 4.56 -3.04
C ARG A 733 7.34 3.82 -3.26
N GLY A 734 6.85 3.75 -4.50
CA GLY A 734 5.63 3.02 -4.86
C GLY A 734 5.59 2.54 -6.31
N ALA A 735 5.19 1.28 -6.49
CA ALA A 735 4.94 0.64 -7.76
C ALA A 735 3.46 0.20 -7.80
N PHE A 736 2.62 1.02 -8.43
CA PHE A 736 1.18 0.81 -8.48
C PHE A 736 0.82 -0.36 -9.40
N ASN A 737 -0.01 -1.27 -8.90
CA ASN A 737 -0.54 -2.40 -9.65
C ASN A 737 -2.07 -2.42 -9.51
N GLY A 738 -2.76 -2.23 -10.63
CA GLY A 738 -4.22 -2.14 -10.67
C GLY A 738 -4.76 -2.19 -12.08
N ALA A 739 -6.00 -1.75 -12.25
CA ALA A 739 -6.80 -1.85 -13.48
C ALA A 739 -7.15 -3.28 -13.91
N GLU A 740 -6.59 -4.33 -13.34
CA GLU A 740 -6.98 -5.73 -13.56
C GLU A 740 -6.71 -6.56 -12.30
N PRO A 741 -7.16 -7.83 -12.22
CA PRO A 741 -6.91 -8.66 -11.04
C PRO A 741 -5.42 -8.73 -10.69
N VAL A 742 -5.10 -8.32 -9.46
CA VAL A 742 -3.73 -8.34 -8.94
C VAL A 742 -3.38 -9.75 -8.49
N ARG A 743 -2.26 -10.29 -8.98
CA ARG A 743 -1.87 -11.69 -8.75
C ARG A 743 -0.69 -11.79 -7.81
N TRP A 744 -0.85 -12.53 -6.71
CA TRP A 744 0.23 -12.79 -5.78
C TRP A 744 1.48 -13.41 -6.44
N SER A 745 1.28 -14.34 -7.36
CA SER A 745 2.37 -14.97 -8.12
C SER A 745 3.19 -13.95 -8.90
N THR A 746 2.53 -12.98 -9.55
CA THR A 746 3.20 -11.88 -10.26
C THR A 746 4.01 -11.02 -9.32
N LEU A 747 3.43 -10.58 -8.19
CA LEU A 747 4.14 -9.74 -7.21
C LEU A 747 5.39 -10.44 -6.67
N ARG A 748 5.24 -11.71 -6.25
CA ARG A 748 6.32 -12.53 -5.69
C ARG A 748 7.44 -12.77 -6.69
N LEU A 749 7.12 -13.13 -7.93
CA LEU A 749 8.11 -13.42 -8.97
C LEU A 749 8.85 -12.15 -9.42
N PHE A 750 8.13 -11.03 -9.55
CA PHE A 750 8.75 -9.74 -9.88
C PHE A 750 9.72 -9.31 -8.77
N ALA A 751 9.26 -9.30 -7.51
CA ALA A 751 10.09 -8.91 -6.37
C ALA A 751 11.33 -9.82 -6.22
N ARG A 752 11.18 -11.13 -6.47
CA ARG A 752 12.33 -12.05 -6.46
C ARG A 752 13.32 -11.75 -7.58
N LYS A 753 12.84 -11.53 -8.81
CA LYS A 753 13.72 -11.32 -9.97
C LYS A 753 14.46 -9.98 -9.91
N PHE A 754 13.79 -8.93 -9.47
CA PHE A 754 14.34 -7.57 -9.44
C PHE A 754 14.85 -7.15 -8.05
N GLY A 755 14.81 -8.06 -7.08
CA GLY A 755 15.40 -7.86 -5.74
C GLY A 755 16.88 -7.45 -5.77
N PRO A 756 17.75 -8.06 -6.59
CA PRO A 756 19.15 -7.63 -6.72
C PRO A 756 19.31 -6.18 -7.23
N ALA A 757 18.32 -5.66 -7.96
CA ALA A 757 18.27 -4.27 -8.41
C ALA A 757 17.66 -3.33 -7.35
N GLY A 758 17.38 -3.80 -6.13
CA GLY A 758 16.85 -2.99 -5.02
C GLY A 758 15.32 -2.97 -4.90
N PHE A 759 14.59 -3.72 -5.72
CA PHE A 759 13.12 -3.77 -5.62
C PHE A 759 12.66 -4.61 -4.41
N LYS A 760 11.75 -4.09 -3.59
CA LYS A 760 11.19 -4.78 -2.42
C LYS A 760 9.70 -5.06 -2.63
N LEU A 761 9.20 -6.14 -2.04
CA LEU A 761 7.78 -6.49 -2.12
C LEU A 761 6.89 -5.36 -1.56
N SER A 762 7.33 -4.67 -0.51
CA SER A 762 6.63 -3.51 0.08
C SER A 762 6.52 -2.30 -0.85
N MET A 763 7.30 -2.24 -1.94
CA MET A 763 7.13 -1.19 -2.94
C MET A 763 5.85 -1.37 -3.75
N PHE A 764 5.26 -2.57 -3.79
CA PHE A 764 3.98 -2.75 -4.49
C PHE A 764 2.84 -2.02 -3.78
N LYS A 765 2.03 -1.33 -4.59
CA LYS A 765 0.83 -0.63 -4.16
C LYS A 765 -0.35 -1.14 -4.98
N CYS A 766 -1.00 -2.17 -4.45
CA CYS A 766 -2.17 -2.79 -5.05
C CYS A 766 -3.37 -1.87 -4.87
N LEU A 767 -4.10 -1.60 -5.94
CA LEU A 767 -5.20 -0.64 -5.93
C LEU A 767 -6.39 -1.13 -6.75
N TYR A 768 -7.57 -0.67 -6.37
CA TYR A 768 -8.80 -0.84 -7.14
C TYR A 768 -9.30 0.50 -7.65
N GLY A 769 -9.85 0.48 -8.87
CA GLY A 769 -10.44 1.65 -9.49
C GLY A 769 -11.04 1.37 -10.86
N LEU A 770 -11.88 2.31 -11.29
CA LEU A 770 -12.69 2.24 -12.50
C LEU A 770 -12.97 3.66 -13.02
N ALA A 771 -13.30 3.78 -14.30
CA ALA A 771 -13.57 5.06 -14.95
C ALA A 771 -14.74 5.82 -14.30
N GLU A 772 -15.76 5.10 -13.82
CA GLU A 772 -16.95 5.62 -13.14
C GLU A 772 -16.62 6.35 -11.82
N HIS A 773 -15.45 6.07 -11.25
CA HIS A 773 -14.87 6.75 -10.09
C HIS A 773 -13.52 7.39 -10.44
N CYS A 774 -13.44 7.98 -11.65
CA CYS A 774 -12.25 8.57 -12.26
C CYS A 774 -11.15 7.54 -12.60
N ALA A 775 -10.41 7.05 -11.60
CA ALA A 775 -9.33 6.07 -11.80
C ALA A 775 -8.92 5.32 -10.54
N TYR A 776 -8.96 5.96 -9.37
CA TYR A 776 -8.52 5.39 -8.09
C TYR A 776 -9.67 5.40 -7.08
N SER A 777 -10.05 4.23 -6.57
CA SER A 777 -11.14 4.10 -5.61
C SER A 777 -10.64 3.78 -4.22
N VAL A 778 -9.81 2.75 -4.09
CA VAL A 778 -9.19 2.35 -2.82
C VAL A 778 -7.77 1.85 -3.05
N GLY A 779 -6.95 1.91 -2.01
CA GLY A 779 -5.57 1.42 -2.05
C GLY A 779 -5.00 1.23 -0.65
N PHE A 780 -3.69 1.30 -0.49
CA PHE A 780 -3.00 0.84 0.71
C PHE A 780 -3.19 1.77 1.93
N GLN A 781 -3.09 1.22 3.15
CA GLN A 781 -3.07 2.03 4.39
C GLN A 781 -1.76 2.78 4.57
N ASN A 782 -0.62 2.12 4.32
CA ASN A 782 0.71 2.69 4.47
C ASN A 782 1.62 2.40 3.27
N LEU A 783 2.43 3.38 2.89
CA LEU A 783 3.42 3.27 1.81
C LEU A 783 4.51 2.24 2.09
N TYR A 784 4.70 1.82 3.34
CA TYR A 784 5.76 0.87 3.71
C TYR A 784 5.29 -0.57 3.90
N ASP A 785 3.97 -0.80 3.89
CA ASP A 785 3.41 -2.14 4.09
C ASP A 785 3.58 -3.01 2.85
N VAL A 786 3.73 -4.32 3.10
CA VAL A 786 3.61 -5.34 2.07
C VAL A 786 2.14 -5.55 1.70
N PRO A 787 1.82 -5.92 0.45
CA PRO A 787 0.45 -6.22 0.08
C PRO A 787 -0.15 -7.35 0.93
N THR A 788 -1.32 -7.13 1.52
CA THR A 788 -2.07 -8.16 2.24
C THR A 788 -2.53 -9.26 1.27
N VAL A 789 -2.33 -10.53 1.68
CA VAL A 789 -2.72 -11.71 0.91
C VAL A 789 -3.44 -12.69 1.81
N LEU A 790 -4.61 -13.16 1.37
CA LEU A 790 -5.39 -14.18 2.06
C LEU A 790 -5.36 -15.48 1.28
N ASP A 791 -5.25 -16.60 1.98
CA ASP A 791 -5.56 -17.93 1.43
C ASP A 791 -7.03 -18.24 1.71
N ILE A 792 -7.84 -18.36 0.66
CA ILE A 792 -9.29 -18.55 0.79
C ILE A 792 -9.73 -19.93 0.30
N ASP A 793 -10.76 -20.50 0.91
CA ASP A 793 -11.32 -21.77 0.43
C ASP A 793 -12.04 -21.57 -0.92
N PRO A 794 -11.55 -22.18 -2.01
CA PRO A 794 -12.17 -22.00 -3.32
C PRO A 794 -13.59 -22.57 -3.37
N GLN A 795 -13.92 -23.67 -2.67
CA GLN A 795 -15.26 -24.27 -2.72
C GLN A 795 -16.30 -23.40 -2.03
N VAL A 796 -15.93 -22.77 -0.91
CA VAL A 796 -16.80 -21.85 -0.18
C VAL A 796 -17.00 -20.55 -0.96
N LEU A 797 -15.95 -20.07 -1.65
CA LEU A 797 -16.05 -18.92 -2.55
C LEU A 797 -17.07 -19.13 -3.67
N ARG A 798 -17.18 -20.36 -4.22
CA ARG A 798 -18.18 -20.68 -5.26
C ARG A 798 -19.63 -20.59 -4.76
N GLN A 799 -19.82 -20.63 -3.45
CA GLN A 799 -21.12 -20.49 -2.78
C GLN A 799 -21.38 -19.05 -2.32
N GLY A 800 -20.55 -18.08 -2.74
CA GLY A 800 -20.71 -16.67 -2.40
C GLY A 800 -20.22 -16.29 -0.99
N HIS A 801 -19.50 -17.19 -0.30
CA HIS A 801 -19.00 -16.95 1.05
C HIS A 801 -17.47 -17.02 1.11
N VAL A 802 -16.86 -16.46 2.15
CA VAL A 802 -15.40 -16.43 2.32
C VAL A 802 -15.01 -17.08 3.63
N ILE A 803 -14.10 -18.04 3.55
CA ILE A 803 -13.38 -18.58 4.71
C ILE A 803 -11.89 -18.43 4.44
N VAL A 804 -11.21 -17.71 5.33
CA VAL A 804 -9.75 -17.57 5.34
C VAL A 804 -9.16 -18.82 6.00
N ARG A 805 -8.25 -19.50 5.30
CA ARG A 805 -7.61 -20.73 5.75
C ARG A 805 -6.28 -20.44 6.43
N SER A 806 -5.93 -21.22 7.45
CA SER A 806 -4.55 -21.28 7.95
C SER A 806 -3.69 -22.07 6.94
N LYS A 807 -2.47 -21.57 6.67
CA LYS A 807 -1.44 -22.10 5.74
C LYS A 807 -1.77 -23.46 5.08
N SER A 808 -2.05 -23.46 3.77
CA SER A 808 -2.22 -24.69 2.97
C SER A 808 -1.03 -24.98 2.04
N GLU A 809 -0.84 -26.25 1.65
CA GLU A 809 0.19 -26.65 0.67
C GLU A 809 -0.08 -26.09 -0.75
N ASN A 810 -1.36 -25.87 -1.07
CA ASN A 810 -1.82 -25.29 -2.34
C ASN A 810 -2.72 -24.06 -2.07
N PRO A 811 -2.12 -22.90 -1.72
CA PRO A 811 -2.86 -21.72 -1.33
C PRO A 811 -3.57 -21.08 -2.52
N ASN A 812 -4.86 -20.78 -2.33
CA ASN A 812 -5.67 -20.04 -3.29
C ASN A 812 -5.64 -18.56 -2.87
N ASN A 813 -4.58 -17.88 -3.31
CA ASN A 813 -4.26 -16.54 -2.84
C ASN A 813 -5.12 -15.47 -3.51
N ILE A 814 -5.76 -14.64 -2.70
CA ILE A 814 -6.37 -13.38 -3.14
C ILE A 814 -5.61 -12.20 -2.52
N VAL A 815 -5.34 -11.18 -3.33
CA VAL A 815 -4.57 -10.00 -2.90
C VAL A 815 -5.55 -8.89 -2.56
N SER A 816 -5.29 -8.19 -1.46
CA SER A 816 -6.02 -6.98 -1.11
C SER A 816 -5.82 -5.91 -2.18
N THR A 817 -6.89 -5.20 -2.48
CA THR A 817 -6.88 -4.03 -3.37
C THR A 817 -6.95 -2.72 -2.59
N GLY A 818 -6.91 -2.78 -1.26
CA GLY A 818 -6.79 -1.62 -0.40
C GLY A 818 -7.96 -1.37 0.52
N VAL A 819 -7.91 -0.25 1.23
CA VAL A 819 -8.89 0.25 2.18
C VAL A 819 -9.62 1.48 1.64
N PRO A 820 -10.90 1.66 1.99
CA PRO A 820 -11.57 2.94 1.80
C PRO A 820 -10.89 4.04 2.63
N SER A 821 -11.04 5.28 2.18
CA SER A 821 -10.48 6.48 2.79
C SER A 821 -11.58 7.39 3.33
N PRO A 822 -12.10 7.15 4.55
CA PRO A 822 -13.13 8.00 5.14
C PRO A 822 -12.71 9.47 5.26
N ALA A 823 -11.42 9.73 5.51
CA ALA A 823 -10.86 11.08 5.59
C ALA A 823 -11.02 11.86 4.27
N MET A 824 -10.99 11.15 3.14
CA MET A 824 -11.18 11.69 1.80
C MET A 824 -12.58 11.37 1.25
N GLN A 825 -13.56 11.14 2.14
CA GLN A 825 -14.95 10.88 1.78
C GLN A 825 -15.13 9.73 0.78
N VAL A 826 -14.36 8.65 0.93
CA VAL A 826 -14.56 7.41 0.17
C VAL A 826 -15.22 6.38 1.06
N GLU A 827 -16.43 5.97 0.66
CA GLU A 827 -17.21 4.94 1.32
C GLU A 827 -17.37 3.73 0.38
N VAL A 828 -17.11 2.53 0.92
CA VAL A 828 -17.29 1.24 0.22
C VAL A 828 -18.31 0.42 0.99
N ARG A 829 -19.24 -0.22 0.27
CA ARG A 829 -20.21 -1.18 0.81
C ARG A 829 -20.27 -2.42 -0.06
N ILE A 830 -20.53 -3.56 0.56
CA ILE A 830 -20.74 -4.84 -0.14
C ILE A 830 -22.24 -5.13 -0.08
N VAL A 831 -22.86 -5.24 -1.25
CA VAL A 831 -24.32 -5.20 -1.40
C VAL A 831 -24.79 -6.43 -2.17
N ASP A 832 -25.81 -7.09 -1.64
CA ASP A 832 -26.49 -8.16 -2.35
C ASP A 832 -27.27 -7.58 -3.53
N ARG A 833 -27.03 -8.13 -4.71
CA ARG A 833 -27.49 -7.56 -5.98
C ARG A 833 -29.01 -7.60 -6.14
N GLU A 834 -29.65 -8.66 -5.68
CA GLU A 834 -31.08 -8.91 -5.88
C GLU A 834 -31.89 -8.15 -4.85
N THR A 835 -31.49 -8.26 -3.60
CA THR A 835 -32.20 -7.66 -2.47
C THR A 835 -31.82 -6.19 -2.26
N ARG A 836 -30.70 -5.71 -2.83
CA ARG A 836 -30.10 -4.39 -2.58
C ARG A 836 -29.90 -4.12 -1.09
N GLN A 837 -29.59 -5.16 -0.32
CA GLN A 837 -29.28 -5.08 1.10
C GLN A 837 -27.77 -5.25 1.33
N LEU A 838 -27.27 -4.76 2.47
CA LEU A 838 -25.89 -5.00 2.84
C LEU A 838 -25.64 -6.49 3.05
N CYS A 839 -24.56 -7.00 2.47
CA CYS A 839 -24.10 -8.36 2.73
C CYS A 839 -23.62 -8.49 4.19
N SER A 840 -23.84 -9.66 4.78
CA SER A 840 -23.22 -10.03 6.05
C SER A 840 -21.68 -10.08 5.91
N PRO A 841 -20.92 -9.92 7.01
CA PRO A 841 -19.47 -10.10 6.98
C PRO A 841 -19.06 -11.43 6.34
N CYS A 842 -17.94 -11.43 5.61
CA CYS A 842 -17.41 -12.61 4.88
C CYS A 842 -18.33 -13.16 3.77
N THR A 843 -19.25 -12.36 3.25
CA THR A 843 -20.08 -12.69 2.08
C THR A 843 -19.64 -11.87 0.88
N VAL A 844 -19.60 -12.50 -0.29
CA VAL A 844 -19.30 -11.83 -1.57
C VAL A 844 -20.56 -11.13 -2.07
N GLY A 845 -20.43 -9.85 -2.40
CA GLY A 845 -21.49 -9.05 -3.00
C GLY A 845 -20.95 -8.06 -4.01
N GLU A 846 -21.83 -7.25 -4.58
CA GLU A 846 -21.46 -6.16 -5.47
C GLU A 846 -20.78 -5.05 -4.65
N VAL A 847 -19.65 -4.55 -5.14
CA VAL A 847 -18.95 -3.41 -4.54
C VAL A 847 -19.68 -2.13 -4.94
N TRP A 848 -20.20 -1.41 -3.94
CA TRP A 848 -20.86 -0.12 -4.11
C TRP A 848 -20.01 0.98 -3.49
N LEU A 849 -19.88 2.12 -4.18
CA LEU A 849 -19.01 3.24 -3.79
C LEU A 849 -19.80 4.53 -3.59
N SER A 850 -19.45 5.34 -2.60
CA SER A 850 -19.90 6.73 -2.49
C SER A 850 -18.72 7.65 -2.23
N SER A 851 -18.60 8.72 -3.02
CA SER A 851 -17.47 9.65 -2.99
C SER A 851 -17.67 10.85 -3.93
N PRO A 852 -17.05 12.02 -3.66
CA PRO A 852 -17.03 13.11 -4.63
C PRO A 852 -16.31 12.80 -5.95
N SER A 853 -15.52 11.71 -6.05
CA SER A 853 -14.92 11.27 -7.32
C SER A 853 -15.88 10.51 -8.24
N VAL A 854 -17.10 10.18 -7.77
CA VAL A 854 -18.11 9.48 -8.59
C VAL A 854 -18.53 10.38 -9.76
N GLY A 855 -18.42 9.85 -10.98
CA GLY A 855 -18.78 10.58 -12.19
C GLY A 855 -20.26 10.96 -12.24
N LYS A 856 -20.61 11.91 -13.12
CA LYS A 856 -21.98 12.44 -13.22
C LYS A 856 -22.98 11.45 -13.83
N GLY A 857 -22.48 10.48 -14.59
CA GLY A 857 -23.26 9.52 -15.36
C GLY A 857 -22.56 9.11 -16.65
N TYR A 858 -23.24 8.31 -17.46
CA TYR A 858 -22.83 8.00 -18.83
C TYR A 858 -23.45 9.01 -19.82
N PHE A 859 -22.63 9.57 -20.69
CA PHE A 859 -23.06 10.56 -21.68
C PHE A 859 -24.11 9.98 -22.64
N GLY A 860 -25.28 10.63 -22.73
CA GLY A 860 -26.40 10.24 -23.59
C GLY A 860 -27.05 8.89 -23.23
N LYS A 861 -26.95 8.46 -21.97
CA LYS A 861 -27.51 7.20 -21.45
C LYS A 861 -28.14 7.41 -20.07
N GLU A 862 -29.17 8.24 -19.98
CA GLU A 862 -29.78 8.72 -18.74
C GLU A 862 -30.31 7.57 -17.86
N GLU A 863 -31.08 6.64 -18.43
CA GLU A 863 -31.66 5.50 -17.69
C GLU A 863 -30.58 4.63 -17.03
N ILE A 864 -29.55 4.27 -17.80
CA ILE A 864 -28.42 3.47 -17.29
C ILE A 864 -27.63 4.28 -16.24
N SER A 865 -27.54 5.60 -16.42
CA SER A 865 -26.85 6.48 -15.47
C SER A 865 -27.55 6.53 -14.13
N GLU A 866 -28.88 6.56 -14.12
CA GLU A 866 -29.66 6.57 -12.89
C GLU A 866 -29.46 5.26 -12.09
N ASP A 867 -29.60 4.10 -12.74
CA ASP A 867 -29.40 2.81 -12.06
C ASP A 867 -27.95 2.61 -11.59
N THR A 868 -26.96 3.11 -12.35
CA THR A 868 -25.55 2.89 -12.03
C THR A 868 -25.01 3.87 -10.98
N PHE A 869 -25.31 5.17 -11.10
CA PHE A 869 -24.66 6.23 -10.29
C PHE A 869 -25.52 6.75 -9.13
N ARG A 870 -26.80 6.37 -9.07
CA ARG A 870 -27.75 6.82 -8.04
C ARG A 870 -28.45 5.66 -7.33
N ALA A 871 -27.77 4.53 -7.24
CA ALA A 871 -28.32 3.36 -6.59
C ALA A 871 -28.52 3.60 -5.09
N LYS A 872 -29.60 3.03 -4.57
CA LYS A 872 -30.00 3.13 -3.17
C LYS A 872 -30.20 1.74 -2.58
N LEU A 873 -29.86 1.59 -1.30
CA LEU A 873 -30.12 0.37 -0.53
C LEU A 873 -31.61 0.29 -0.18
N ASN A 874 -32.13 -0.93 -0.03
CA ASN A 874 -33.55 -1.18 0.25
C ASN A 874 -33.95 -1.03 1.73
N ASN A 875 -33.00 -1.07 2.67
CA ASN A 875 -33.31 -0.98 4.12
C ASN A 875 -33.31 0.47 4.64
N SER A 876 -34.14 0.71 5.67
CA SER A 876 -34.27 1.97 6.42
C SER A 876 -33.14 2.23 7.43
N ASP A 877 -32.06 1.44 7.41
CA ASP A 877 -30.84 1.74 8.17
C ASP A 877 -30.15 2.93 7.52
N HIS A 878 -30.63 4.12 7.86
CA HIS A 878 -29.89 5.36 7.69
C HIS A 878 -28.70 5.33 8.67
N GLY A 879 -27.66 4.56 8.34
CA GLY A 879 -26.41 4.58 9.08
C GLY A 879 -25.80 5.98 9.08
N ASN A 880 -24.77 6.22 9.89
CA ASN A 880 -23.96 7.44 9.79
C ASN A 880 -23.16 7.42 8.47
N TRP A 881 -23.82 7.74 7.35
CA TRP A 881 -23.19 7.85 6.02
C TRP A 881 -22.15 8.96 6.04
N ILE A 882 -21.05 8.77 5.32
CA ILE A 882 -20.04 9.84 5.19
C ILE A 882 -20.58 10.97 4.31
N ILE A 883 -21.39 10.61 3.31
CA ILE A 883 -22.04 11.55 2.39
C ILE A 883 -23.55 11.43 2.53
N ASP A 884 -24.18 12.50 3.00
CA ASP A 884 -25.62 12.60 3.26
C ASP A 884 -26.44 12.82 1.98
N ASN A 885 -26.23 11.97 0.97
CA ASN A 885 -27.08 11.90 -0.23
C ASN A 885 -27.71 10.51 -0.45
N GLY A 886 -27.28 9.50 0.33
CA GLY A 886 -27.80 8.13 0.31
C GLY A 886 -27.65 7.39 -1.03
N CYS A 887 -26.80 7.89 -1.94
CA CYS A 887 -26.62 7.35 -3.28
C CYS A 887 -25.24 6.69 -3.44
N PHE A 888 -25.22 5.60 -4.19
CA PHE A 888 -24.02 4.81 -4.47
C PHE A 888 -23.84 4.60 -5.97
N LEU A 889 -22.58 4.51 -6.37
CA LEU A 889 -22.12 3.96 -7.62
C LEU A 889 -22.08 2.43 -7.52
N ARG A 890 -22.81 1.76 -8.42
CA ARG A 890 -22.74 0.33 -8.68
C ARG A 890 -21.56 0.04 -9.60
N THR A 891 -20.56 -0.68 -9.11
CA THR A 891 -19.35 -0.96 -9.89
C THR A 891 -19.53 -2.10 -10.90
N GLY A 892 -20.48 -3.01 -10.65
CA GLY A 892 -20.59 -4.29 -11.36
C GLY A 892 -19.43 -5.26 -11.07
N ASP A 893 -18.56 -4.93 -10.12
CA ASP A 893 -17.49 -5.80 -9.64
C ASP A 893 -17.91 -6.47 -8.32
N LEU A 894 -17.52 -7.73 -8.14
CA LEU A 894 -17.79 -8.53 -6.96
C LEU A 894 -16.59 -8.53 -6.03
N GLY A 895 -16.86 -8.48 -4.73
CA GLY A 895 -15.83 -8.50 -3.70
C GLY A 895 -16.38 -8.68 -2.30
N PHE A 896 -15.49 -8.62 -1.33
CA PHE A 896 -15.81 -8.66 0.09
C PHE A 896 -14.85 -7.78 0.88
N MET A 897 -15.27 -7.40 2.10
CA MET A 897 -14.43 -6.71 3.07
C MET A 897 -13.91 -7.70 4.11
N TYR A 898 -12.62 -7.62 4.45
CA TYR A 898 -12.01 -8.38 5.53
C TYR A 898 -10.99 -7.50 6.26
N ASN A 899 -11.12 -7.37 7.58
CA ASN A 899 -10.31 -6.46 8.42
C ASN A 899 -10.21 -5.01 7.88
N GLY A 900 -11.29 -4.51 7.26
CA GLY A 900 -11.33 -3.17 6.68
C GLY A 900 -10.71 -3.04 5.28
N GLU A 901 -10.15 -4.12 4.73
CA GLU A 901 -9.58 -4.18 3.39
C GLU A 901 -10.56 -4.80 2.37
N LEU A 902 -10.50 -4.31 1.12
CA LEU A 902 -11.32 -4.75 0.00
C LEU A 902 -10.58 -5.80 -0.84
N PHE A 903 -11.25 -6.92 -1.08
CA PHE A 903 -10.78 -7.99 -1.95
C PHE A 903 -11.74 -8.17 -3.12
N ILE A 904 -11.23 -8.02 -4.35
CA ILE A 904 -12.01 -8.17 -5.58
C ILE A 904 -11.94 -9.62 -6.06
N THR A 905 -13.10 -10.27 -6.20
CA THR A 905 -13.20 -11.68 -6.63
C THR A 905 -13.46 -11.80 -8.13
N GLY A 906 -14.14 -10.84 -8.76
CA GLY A 906 -14.38 -10.87 -10.20
C GLY A 906 -15.35 -9.81 -10.69
N ARG A 907 -15.76 -9.93 -11.95
CA ARG A 907 -16.81 -9.13 -12.58
C ARG A 907 -18.11 -9.90 -12.56
N GLU A 908 -19.20 -9.27 -12.14
CA GLU A 908 -20.51 -9.90 -12.05
C GLU A 908 -20.92 -10.57 -13.37
N LYS A 909 -20.78 -9.84 -14.49
CA LYS A 909 -21.16 -10.33 -15.83
C LYS A 909 -20.27 -11.42 -16.40
N ASP A 910 -19.11 -11.66 -15.80
CA ASP A 910 -18.16 -12.66 -16.27
C ASP A 910 -18.24 -13.97 -15.48
N VAL A 911 -18.89 -14.00 -14.30
CA VAL A 911 -18.99 -15.23 -13.49
C VAL A 911 -19.73 -16.32 -14.29
N ILE A 912 -19.08 -17.48 -14.42
CA ILE A 912 -19.67 -18.67 -15.08
C ILE A 912 -20.46 -19.42 -14.00
N ILE A 913 -21.76 -19.59 -14.20
CA ILE A 913 -22.62 -20.32 -13.26
C ILE A 913 -22.99 -21.65 -13.91
N ILE A 914 -22.54 -22.77 -13.34
CA ILE A 914 -22.85 -24.12 -13.83
C ILE A 914 -23.22 -24.98 -12.63
N ASN A 915 -24.33 -25.72 -12.71
CA ASN A 915 -24.85 -26.57 -11.62
C ASN A 915 -25.01 -25.82 -10.29
N GLY A 916 -25.44 -24.56 -10.34
CA GLY A 916 -25.63 -23.71 -9.15
C GLY A 916 -24.34 -23.29 -8.44
N LYS A 917 -23.16 -23.47 -9.06
CA LYS A 917 -21.87 -23.04 -8.51
C LYS A 917 -21.26 -21.93 -9.35
N ASN A 918 -20.70 -20.94 -8.66
CA ASN A 918 -19.96 -19.86 -9.31
C ASN A 918 -18.55 -20.30 -9.66
N HIS A 919 -18.16 -20.11 -10.91
CA HIS A 919 -16.82 -20.37 -11.43
C HIS A 919 -16.26 -19.06 -12.01
N TYR A 920 -15.16 -18.59 -11.44
CA TYR A 920 -14.50 -17.38 -11.91
C TYR A 920 -13.63 -17.72 -13.14
N PRO A 921 -13.90 -17.12 -14.32
CA PRO A 921 -13.19 -17.47 -15.55
C PRO A 921 -11.67 -17.38 -15.43
N GLN A 922 -11.18 -16.35 -14.73
CA GLN A 922 -9.76 -16.11 -14.55
C GLN A 922 -9.03 -17.27 -13.87
N ASP A 923 -9.67 -17.98 -12.93
CA ASP A 923 -9.06 -19.10 -12.21
C ASP A 923 -8.90 -20.31 -13.14
N ILE A 924 -9.89 -20.52 -14.00
CA ILE A 924 -9.87 -21.55 -15.05
C ILE A 924 -8.80 -21.21 -16.09
N GLU A 925 -8.79 -19.97 -16.57
CA GLU A 925 -7.85 -19.49 -17.58
C GLU A 925 -6.40 -19.58 -17.13
N ILE A 926 -6.10 -19.26 -15.86
CA ILE A 926 -4.77 -19.43 -15.27
C ILE A 926 -4.39 -20.91 -15.23
N SER A 927 -5.31 -21.76 -14.77
CA SER A 927 -5.04 -23.20 -14.69
C SER A 927 -4.74 -23.81 -16.05
N VAL A 928 -5.46 -23.38 -17.08
CA VAL A 928 -5.21 -23.78 -18.48
C VAL A 928 -3.91 -23.17 -19.00
N GLN A 929 -3.64 -21.90 -18.72
CA GLN A 929 -2.39 -21.25 -19.13
C GLN A 929 -1.15 -21.97 -18.55
N GLU A 930 -1.23 -22.42 -17.30
CA GLU A 930 -0.12 -23.04 -16.58
C GLU A 930 0.04 -24.54 -16.88
N CYS A 931 -0.95 -25.18 -17.52
CA CYS A 931 -0.88 -26.62 -17.74
C CYS A 931 0.12 -27.01 -18.83
N HIS A 932 0.42 -26.13 -19.78
CA HIS A 932 1.36 -26.42 -20.86
C HIS A 932 2.11 -25.18 -21.39
N ASN A 933 3.42 -25.32 -21.64
CA ASN A 933 4.30 -24.21 -22.02
C ASN A 933 3.98 -23.56 -23.39
N GLU A 934 3.39 -24.32 -24.32
CA GLU A 934 2.99 -23.79 -25.63
C GLU A 934 1.72 -22.93 -25.57
N ILE A 935 0.95 -22.99 -24.48
CA ILE A 935 -0.18 -22.08 -24.30
C ILE A 935 0.38 -20.67 -24.07
N ARG A 936 -0.16 -19.71 -24.81
CA ARG A 936 0.31 -18.33 -24.78
C ARG A 936 -0.26 -17.63 -23.54
N PRO A 937 0.60 -17.10 -22.64
CA PRO A 937 0.13 -16.41 -21.44
C PRO A 937 -0.76 -15.21 -21.77
N GLY A 938 -1.85 -15.07 -21.00
CA GLY A 938 -2.88 -14.06 -21.17
C GLY A 938 -3.75 -14.25 -22.42
N CYS A 939 -3.68 -15.39 -23.09
CA CYS A 939 -4.46 -15.69 -24.30
C CYS A 939 -5.27 -17.00 -24.15
N VAL A 940 -5.94 -17.14 -23.01
CA VAL A 940 -6.91 -18.20 -22.74
C VAL A 940 -8.22 -17.53 -22.35
N ALA A 941 -9.36 -17.99 -22.88
CA ALA A 941 -10.68 -17.51 -22.48
C ALA A 941 -11.56 -18.68 -22.04
N ALA A 942 -12.08 -18.61 -20.82
CA ALA A 942 -13.12 -19.51 -20.32
C ALA A 942 -14.49 -18.85 -20.54
N LEU A 943 -15.40 -19.55 -21.21
CA LEU A 943 -16.67 -19.02 -21.68
C LEU A 943 -17.83 -19.87 -21.17
N HIS A 944 -18.88 -19.21 -20.69
CA HIS A 944 -20.17 -19.81 -20.40
C HIS A 944 -20.98 -20.02 -21.69
N HIS A 945 -21.61 -21.18 -21.87
CA HIS A 945 -22.57 -21.44 -22.94
C HIS A 945 -23.79 -22.19 -22.41
N SER A 946 -24.98 -21.63 -22.62
CA SER A 946 -26.26 -22.28 -22.32
C SER A 946 -26.80 -22.87 -23.62
N ASP A 947 -27.11 -24.16 -23.60
CA ASP A 947 -27.80 -24.85 -24.68
C ASP A 947 -29.30 -24.54 -24.59
N ALA A 948 -29.87 -23.96 -25.64
CA ALA A 948 -31.26 -23.49 -25.64
C ALA A 948 -32.30 -24.63 -25.69
N GLU A 949 -31.93 -25.79 -26.24
CA GLU A 949 -32.83 -26.94 -26.36
C GLU A 949 -32.90 -27.75 -25.06
N THR A 950 -31.76 -27.92 -24.40
CA THR A 950 -31.64 -28.72 -23.17
C THR A 950 -31.68 -27.88 -21.90
N GLY A 951 -31.50 -26.56 -22.01
CA GLY A 951 -31.35 -25.64 -20.88
C GLY A 951 -30.08 -25.89 -20.06
N THR A 952 -29.10 -26.64 -20.61
CA THR A 952 -27.89 -27.02 -19.88
C THR A 952 -26.78 -25.97 -20.03
N ASP A 953 -26.21 -25.56 -18.91
CA ASP A 953 -25.08 -24.64 -18.87
C ASP A 953 -23.74 -25.40 -18.95
N SER A 954 -22.83 -24.90 -19.78
CA SER A 954 -21.58 -25.58 -20.15
C SER A 954 -20.39 -24.63 -20.24
N LEU A 955 -19.19 -25.22 -20.17
CA LEU A 955 -17.92 -24.52 -20.25
C LEU A 955 -17.25 -24.72 -21.61
N ILE A 956 -16.83 -23.63 -22.24
CA ILE A 956 -15.98 -23.64 -23.44
C ILE A 956 -14.62 -23.01 -23.11
N ILE A 957 -13.54 -23.65 -23.55
CA ILE A 957 -12.17 -23.14 -23.43
C ILE A 957 -11.62 -22.76 -24.80
N LEU A 958 -11.14 -21.52 -24.93
CA LEU A 958 -10.35 -21.06 -26.07
C LEU A 958 -8.90 -20.84 -25.62
N ALA A 959 -7.91 -21.37 -26.32
CA ALA A 959 -6.49 -21.17 -26.00
C ALA A 959 -5.65 -20.87 -27.26
N GLU A 960 -4.87 -19.79 -27.24
CA GLU A 960 -3.86 -19.52 -28.29
C GLU A 960 -2.54 -20.21 -27.97
N ILE A 961 -1.85 -20.74 -28.99
CA ILE A 961 -0.52 -21.35 -28.83
C ILE A 961 0.64 -20.47 -29.36
N ARG A 962 1.86 -20.72 -28.87
CA ARG A 962 3.07 -19.94 -29.16
C ARG A 962 3.67 -20.26 -30.53
N ASN A 963 3.93 -21.53 -30.83
CA ASN A 963 4.41 -21.90 -32.16
C ASN A 963 3.23 -22.33 -33.05
N GLN A 964 3.29 -22.05 -34.34
CA GLN A 964 2.29 -22.48 -35.33
C GLN A 964 2.92 -23.17 -36.54
N LYS A 965 4.25 -23.11 -36.67
CA LYS A 965 4.95 -23.75 -37.77
C LYS A 965 5.20 -25.22 -37.42
N ASP A 966 4.82 -26.10 -38.33
CA ASP A 966 5.13 -27.54 -38.30
C ASP A 966 4.60 -28.29 -37.07
N ILE A 967 3.56 -27.78 -36.41
CA ILE A 967 2.89 -28.49 -35.32
C ILE A 967 2.01 -29.59 -35.89
N LYS A 968 2.29 -30.83 -35.47
CA LYS A 968 1.50 -32.01 -35.83
C LYS A 968 0.22 -32.08 -35.00
N SER A 969 -0.83 -32.68 -35.57
CA SER A 969 -2.14 -32.83 -34.92
C SER A 969 -2.07 -33.59 -33.60
N GLU A 970 -1.17 -34.57 -33.47
CA GLU A 970 -1.00 -35.35 -32.23
C GLU A 970 -0.49 -34.48 -31.07
N PHE A 971 0.32 -33.46 -31.36
CA PHE A 971 0.80 -32.53 -30.34
C PHE A 971 -0.28 -31.54 -29.89
N LEU A 972 -1.14 -31.09 -30.81
CA LEU A 972 -2.32 -30.30 -30.44
C LEU A 972 -3.30 -31.13 -29.60
N GLN A 973 -3.46 -32.42 -29.93
CA GLN A 973 -4.28 -33.33 -29.15
C GLN A 973 -3.72 -33.50 -27.73
N PHE A 974 -2.40 -33.68 -27.59
CA PHE A 974 -1.74 -33.74 -26.28
C PHE A 974 -2.03 -32.50 -25.42
N ILE A 975 -1.97 -31.29 -26.00
CA ILE A 975 -2.31 -30.04 -25.29
C ILE A 975 -3.78 -30.05 -24.86
N ILE A 976 -4.69 -30.47 -25.74
CA ILE A 976 -6.12 -30.59 -25.43
C ILE A 976 -6.35 -31.57 -24.27
N ASP A 977 -5.67 -32.72 -24.28
CA ASP A 977 -5.80 -33.74 -23.24
C ASP A 977 -5.31 -33.21 -21.88
N GLU A 978 -4.23 -32.42 -21.87
CA GLU A 978 -3.77 -31.75 -20.65
C GLU A 978 -4.77 -30.72 -20.12
N ILE A 979 -5.42 -29.96 -20.99
CA ILE A 979 -6.51 -29.04 -20.62
C ILE A 979 -7.69 -29.84 -20.06
N ALA A 980 -8.12 -30.89 -20.77
CA ALA A 980 -9.25 -31.75 -20.39
C ALA A 980 -9.01 -32.49 -19.07
N ARG A 981 -7.76 -32.74 -18.69
CA ARG A 981 -7.39 -33.29 -17.37
C ARG A 981 -7.29 -32.21 -16.28
N THR A 982 -6.73 -31.05 -16.62
CA THR A 982 -6.44 -29.98 -15.64
C THR A 982 -7.71 -29.29 -15.17
N VAL A 983 -8.65 -28.99 -16.07
CA VAL A 983 -9.84 -28.21 -15.71
C VAL A 983 -10.75 -28.99 -14.75
N PRO A 984 -11.13 -30.26 -14.99
CA PRO A 984 -11.88 -31.05 -14.02
C PRO A 984 -11.12 -31.25 -12.70
N GLY A 985 -9.82 -31.53 -12.77
CA GLY A 985 -9.00 -31.80 -11.58
C GLY A 985 -8.88 -30.61 -10.62
N LYS A 986 -8.78 -29.38 -11.14
CA LYS A 986 -8.68 -28.15 -10.33
C LYS A 986 -10.02 -27.48 -10.05
N HIS A 987 -10.96 -27.56 -11.00
CA HIS A 987 -12.20 -26.78 -10.96
C HIS A 987 -13.45 -27.63 -10.70
N GLY A 988 -13.37 -28.95 -10.77
CA GLY A 988 -14.55 -29.82 -10.63
C GLY A 988 -15.57 -29.62 -11.75
N LEU A 989 -15.12 -29.14 -12.91
CA LEU A 989 -15.94 -28.78 -14.06
C LEU A 989 -15.26 -29.27 -15.33
N SER A 990 -16.00 -29.97 -16.19
CA SER A 990 -15.49 -30.45 -17.48
C SER A 990 -15.85 -29.47 -18.59
N PRO A 991 -14.87 -29.02 -19.40
CA PRO A 991 -15.17 -28.29 -20.63
C PRO A 991 -15.98 -29.16 -21.58
N GLN A 992 -17.11 -28.65 -22.09
CA GLN A 992 -17.84 -29.28 -23.18
C GLN A 992 -17.11 -29.12 -24.52
N LYS A 993 -16.41 -27.99 -24.69
CA LYS A 993 -15.64 -27.71 -25.91
C LYS A 993 -14.29 -27.08 -25.60
N ILE A 994 -13.23 -27.57 -26.23
CA ILE A 994 -11.88 -27.02 -26.14
C ILE A 994 -11.40 -26.68 -27.56
N VAL A 995 -10.99 -25.43 -27.77
CA VAL A 995 -10.57 -24.92 -29.07
C VAL A 995 -9.16 -24.34 -28.98
N ILE A 996 -8.25 -24.93 -29.75
CA ILE A 996 -6.89 -24.41 -29.91
C ILE A 996 -6.86 -23.47 -31.12
N LEU A 997 -6.39 -22.25 -30.89
CA LEU A 997 -6.43 -21.15 -31.86
C LEU A 997 -5.03 -20.72 -32.28
N LYS A 998 -4.93 -20.18 -33.50
CA LYS A 998 -3.78 -19.39 -33.95
C LYS A 998 -3.60 -18.16 -33.05
N GLN A 999 -2.39 -17.62 -32.98
CA GLN A 999 -2.14 -16.36 -32.28
C GLN A 999 -2.98 -15.21 -32.84
N HIS A 1000 -3.31 -14.27 -31.95
CA HIS A 1000 -4.07 -13.06 -32.27
C HIS A 1000 -5.50 -13.34 -32.75
N SER A 1001 -6.11 -14.39 -32.21
CA SER A 1001 -7.48 -14.81 -32.52
C SER A 1001 -8.46 -14.38 -31.42
N ILE A 1002 -8.06 -14.45 -30.15
CA ILE A 1002 -8.92 -14.06 -29.03
C ILE A 1002 -8.96 -12.53 -28.93
N PRO A 1003 -10.16 -11.90 -28.97
CA PRO A 1003 -10.29 -10.46 -28.91
C PRO A 1003 -9.86 -9.90 -27.56
N LYS A 1004 -9.12 -8.80 -27.59
CA LYS A 1004 -8.66 -8.04 -26.42
C LYS A 1004 -9.04 -6.56 -26.51
N THR A 1005 -9.19 -5.90 -25.37
CA THR A 1005 -9.36 -4.44 -25.26
C THR A 1005 -8.07 -3.72 -25.65
N THR A 1006 -8.13 -2.40 -25.78
CA THR A 1006 -6.95 -1.54 -26.03
C THR A 1006 -5.93 -1.55 -24.88
N SER A 1007 -6.33 -1.97 -23.67
CA SER A 1007 -5.44 -2.20 -22.54
C SER A 1007 -4.95 -3.65 -22.42
N GLY A 1008 -5.32 -4.52 -23.36
CA GLY A 1008 -4.86 -5.91 -23.40
C GLY A 1008 -5.74 -6.91 -22.62
N LYS A 1009 -6.85 -6.46 -22.01
CA LYS A 1009 -7.80 -7.33 -21.29
C LYS A 1009 -8.59 -8.22 -22.25
N LEU A 1010 -8.92 -9.45 -21.85
CA LEU A 1010 -9.74 -10.36 -22.66
C LEU A 1010 -11.18 -9.83 -22.82
N GLN A 1011 -11.75 -9.97 -24.02
CA GLN A 1011 -13.17 -9.68 -24.28
C GLN A 1011 -13.94 -11.00 -24.43
N ARG A 1012 -14.27 -11.66 -23.31
CA ARG A 1012 -14.87 -13.02 -23.27
C ARG A 1012 -16.17 -13.13 -24.05
N SER A 1013 -17.13 -12.23 -23.79
CA SER A 1013 -18.41 -12.21 -24.52
C SER A 1013 -18.20 -12.08 -26.03
N LYS A 1014 -17.31 -11.18 -26.47
CA LYS A 1014 -16.98 -11.05 -27.89
C LYS A 1014 -16.29 -12.30 -28.45
N ALA A 1015 -15.44 -12.96 -27.68
CA ALA A 1015 -14.80 -14.21 -28.08
C ALA A 1015 -15.84 -15.33 -28.29
N LYS A 1016 -16.84 -15.40 -27.41
CA LYS A 1016 -17.99 -16.30 -27.53
C LYS A 1016 -18.79 -15.99 -28.81
N ASP A 1017 -19.15 -14.72 -29.03
CA ASP A 1017 -19.91 -14.33 -30.24
C ASP A 1017 -19.15 -14.66 -31.52
N MET A 1018 -17.84 -14.42 -31.55
CA MET A 1018 -16.98 -14.77 -32.69
C MET A 1018 -16.86 -16.29 -32.90
N LEU A 1019 -16.91 -17.09 -31.84
CA LEU A 1019 -16.96 -18.55 -31.95
C LEU A 1019 -18.30 -19.01 -32.52
N LEU A 1020 -19.41 -18.55 -31.95
CA LEU A 1020 -20.76 -18.98 -32.32
C LEU A 1020 -21.16 -18.52 -33.74
N SER A 1021 -20.66 -17.38 -34.19
CA SER A 1021 -20.89 -16.87 -35.55
C SER A 1021 -19.95 -17.46 -36.62
N GLY A 1022 -19.04 -18.37 -36.25
CA GLY A 1022 -18.05 -18.96 -37.16
C GLY A 1022 -16.91 -18.02 -37.58
N LEU A 1023 -16.83 -16.81 -37.02
CA LEU A 1023 -15.74 -15.86 -37.31
C LEU A 1023 -14.36 -16.37 -36.87
N LEU A 1024 -14.30 -17.34 -35.96
CA LEU A 1024 -13.06 -18.00 -35.54
C LEU A 1024 -12.67 -19.21 -36.39
N ASP A 1025 -13.51 -19.75 -37.27
CA ASP A 1025 -13.29 -21.06 -37.92
C ASP A 1025 -11.93 -21.16 -38.63
N LYS A 1026 -11.56 -20.10 -39.38
CA LYS A 1026 -10.26 -20.04 -40.11
C LYS A 1026 -9.04 -19.91 -39.19
N ARG A 1027 -9.27 -19.61 -37.91
CA ARG A 1027 -8.26 -19.46 -36.86
C ARG A 1027 -8.13 -20.70 -35.98
N ILE A 1028 -9.05 -21.65 -36.06
CA ILE A 1028 -9.00 -22.92 -35.33
C ILE A 1028 -7.87 -23.79 -35.90
N LEU A 1029 -7.05 -24.32 -35.00
CA LEU A 1029 -6.02 -25.31 -35.30
C LEU A 1029 -6.52 -26.73 -35.00
N LEU A 1030 -7.20 -26.89 -33.86
CA LEU A 1030 -7.87 -28.11 -33.46
C LEU A 1030 -9.03 -27.75 -32.51
N SER A 1031 -10.12 -28.50 -32.57
CA SER A 1031 -11.26 -28.36 -31.65
C SER A 1031 -11.77 -29.75 -31.30
N ILE A 1032 -12.10 -29.96 -30.03
CA ILE A 1032 -12.85 -31.14 -29.57
C ILE A 1032 -14.12 -30.72 -28.85
N GLY A 1033 -15.13 -31.59 -28.90
CA GLY A 1033 -16.44 -31.33 -28.30
C GLY A 1033 -17.40 -30.58 -29.22
N GLU A 1034 -18.69 -30.88 -29.08
CA GLU A 1034 -19.77 -30.30 -29.87
C GLU A 1034 -20.64 -29.38 -28.99
N ILE A 1035 -21.13 -28.30 -29.60
CA ILE A 1035 -22.12 -27.37 -29.00
C ILE A 1035 -23.22 -27.16 -30.03
N VAL A 1036 -24.48 -27.16 -29.60
CA VAL A 1036 -25.61 -26.87 -30.48
C VAL A 1036 -25.68 -25.37 -30.67
N VAL A 1037 -25.64 -24.90 -31.92
CA VAL A 1037 -25.76 -23.48 -32.25
C VAL A 1037 -27.07 -23.31 -33.00
N GLU A 1038 -28.00 -22.54 -32.45
CA GLU A 1038 -29.21 -22.17 -33.19
C GLU A 1038 -28.82 -21.40 -34.46
N PRO A 1039 -29.41 -21.71 -35.62
CA PRO A 1039 -29.22 -20.89 -36.81
C PRO A 1039 -29.87 -19.52 -36.58
N ASN A 1040 -29.06 -18.50 -36.29
CA ASN A 1040 -29.52 -17.11 -36.21
C ASN A 1040 -30.23 -16.71 -37.50
N PHE A 1041 -31.56 -16.59 -37.44
CA PHE A 1041 -32.37 -15.87 -38.41
C PHE A 1041 -32.17 -14.36 -38.18
N ASP A 1042 -31.01 -13.84 -38.59
CA ASP A 1042 -30.82 -12.42 -38.96
C ASP A 1042 -29.36 -12.19 -39.42
N VAL A 1043 -29.07 -12.64 -40.63
CA VAL A 1043 -27.95 -12.12 -41.43
C VAL A 1043 -28.53 -11.74 -42.79
N PRO A 1044 -28.45 -10.47 -43.22
CA PRO A 1044 -28.94 -10.08 -44.54
C PRO A 1044 -28.19 -10.87 -45.62
N SER A 1045 -28.97 -11.51 -46.47
CA SER A 1045 -28.58 -12.37 -47.59
C SER A 1045 -27.81 -11.59 -48.67
N SER A 1046 -26.55 -11.25 -48.41
CA SER A 1046 -25.66 -10.70 -49.44
C SER A 1046 -24.20 -11.09 -49.20
N LYS A 1047 -23.91 -12.40 -49.23
CA LYS A 1047 -22.62 -13.04 -49.61
C LYS A 1047 -22.63 -14.53 -49.26
N ARG A 1048 -23.50 -15.32 -49.92
CA ARG A 1048 -23.22 -16.74 -50.12
C ARG A 1048 -22.57 -16.88 -51.50
N SER A 1049 -21.25 -17.04 -51.56
CA SER A 1049 -20.63 -17.52 -52.81
C SER A 1049 -20.80 -19.03 -52.87
N SER A 1050 -21.43 -19.48 -53.93
CA SER A 1050 -21.64 -20.86 -54.33
C SER A 1050 -20.33 -21.66 -54.44
N TYR A 1051 -20.24 -22.77 -53.72
CA TYR A 1051 -19.60 -23.97 -54.23
C TYR A 1051 -20.63 -25.10 -54.19
N VAL A 1052 -21.11 -25.43 -55.37
CA VAL A 1052 -21.96 -26.59 -55.66
C VAL A 1052 -21.06 -27.82 -55.60
N THR A 1053 -21.41 -28.80 -54.77
CA THR A 1053 -21.02 -30.20 -55.00
C THR A 1053 -22.30 -31.03 -55.11
N ASP A 1054 -22.47 -31.54 -56.32
CA ASP A 1054 -23.47 -32.44 -56.91
C ASP A 1054 -24.25 -33.41 -55.96
N PRO A 1055 -25.60 -33.46 -56.00
CA PRO A 1055 -26.44 -34.35 -55.19
C PRO A 1055 -26.36 -35.86 -55.53
N LYS A 1056 -25.52 -36.33 -56.44
CA LYS A 1056 -25.49 -37.75 -56.86
C LYS A 1056 -24.54 -38.68 -56.10
N LYS A 1057 -23.87 -38.24 -55.02
CA LYS A 1057 -22.94 -39.10 -54.23
C LYS A 1057 -23.37 -39.45 -52.81
N VAL A 1058 -24.63 -39.23 -52.43
CA VAL A 1058 -25.18 -39.57 -51.09
C VAL A 1058 -25.97 -40.90 -51.11
N MET A 1059 -25.55 -41.90 -51.87
CA MET A 1059 -26.26 -43.18 -51.94
C MET A 1059 -25.38 -44.43 -51.90
N GLU A 1060 -24.27 -44.39 -51.18
CA GLU A 1060 -23.39 -45.57 -51.03
C GLU A 1060 -22.59 -45.60 -49.72
N VAL A 1061 -23.23 -45.36 -48.56
CA VAL A 1061 -22.61 -45.66 -47.23
C VAL A 1061 -23.62 -46.27 -46.24
N SER A 1062 -24.70 -46.88 -46.73
CA SER A 1062 -25.72 -47.56 -45.88
C SER A 1062 -25.52 -49.08 -45.77
N ASN A 1063 -24.30 -49.61 -45.98
CA ASN A 1063 -24.07 -51.06 -46.06
C ASN A 1063 -22.87 -51.64 -45.27
N ILE A 1064 -22.30 -50.93 -44.30
CA ILE A 1064 -21.20 -51.48 -43.46
C ILE A 1064 -21.51 -51.37 -41.95
N GLU A 1065 -22.75 -51.67 -41.55
CA GLU A 1065 -23.12 -51.89 -40.13
C GLU A 1065 -23.75 -53.28 -39.88
N LYS A 1066 -23.56 -54.24 -40.79
CA LYS A 1066 -24.12 -55.61 -40.63
C LYS A 1066 -23.12 -56.76 -40.62
N LYS A 1067 -21.83 -56.51 -40.47
CA LYS A 1067 -20.84 -57.57 -40.25
C LYS A 1067 -19.78 -57.12 -39.24
N VAL A 1068 -20.07 -57.26 -37.95
CA VAL A 1068 -19.22 -57.96 -36.95
C VAL A 1068 -20.10 -58.20 -35.72
N MET A 1069 -20.90 -59.28 -35.76
CA MET A 1069 -21.35 -60.01 -34.56
C MET A 1069 -20.69 -61.38 -34.60
N ASN A 1070 -20.30 -61.89 -33.42
CA ASN A 1070 -19.64 -63.17 -33.12
C ASN A 1070 -18.18 -63.29 -33.61
N VAL A 1071 -17.24 -63.59 -32.71
CA VAL A 1071 -16.98 -64.93 -32.19
C VAL A 1071 -15.95 -64.82 -31.05
N SER A 1072 -16.30 -65.45 -29.94
CA SER A 1072 -15.43 -65.95 -28.87
C SER A 1072 -14.31 -66.85 -29.40
N SER A 1073 -13.04 -66.49 -29.21
CA SER A 1073 -11.93 -67.42 -28.92
C SER A 1073 -10.61 -66.67 -29.12
N ILE A 1074 -9.84 -66.51 -28.06
CA ILE A 1074 -8.38 -66.71 -27.99
C ILE A 1074 -8.04 -66.53 -26.50
N GLU A 1075 -8.35 -67.58 -25.73
CA GLU A 1075 -7.58 -67.93 -24.56
C GLU A 1075 -6.45 -68.87 -25.01
N LYS A 1076 -5.32 -68.80 -24.29
CA LYS A 1076 -4.15 -69.70 -24.28
C LYS A 1076 -3.07 -69.48 -25.35
N LYS A 1077 -2.03 -68.75 -24.93
CA LYS A 1077 -0.63 -69.25 -24.83
C LYS A 1077 0.16 -68.34 -23.87
N VAL A 1078 0.38 -68.79 -22.63
CA VAL A 1078 1.68 -69.30 -22.09
C VAL A 1078 2.68 -68.14 -21.89
N MET A 1079 2.83 -67.66 -20.65
CA MET A 1079 3.96 -67.96 -19.74
C MET A 1079 5.34 -67.73 -20.36
N ASP A 1080 6.11 -66.77 -19.85
CA ASP A 1080 7.09 -67.01 -18.78
C ASP A 1080 8.17 -65.90 -18.78
N VAL A 1081 8.52 -65.53 -17.56
CA VAL A 1081 9.49 -64.54 -17.11
C VAL A 1081 10.91 -65.10 -17.33
N SER A 1082 11.94 -64.24 -17.31
CA SER A 1082 13.37 -64.55 -17.03
C SER A 1082 14.43 -64.49 -18.15
N SER A 1083 14.19 -63.91 -19.33
CA SER A 1083 15.24 -63.83 -20.37
C SER A 1083 15.66 -62.44 -20.85
N ILE A 1084 15.15 -61.35 -20.29
CA ILE A 1084 15.60 -59.98 -20.65
C ILE A 1084 16.13 -59.26 -19.41
N GLU A 1085 17.06 -59.91 -18.72
CA GLU A 1085 17.79 -59.32 -17.58
C GLU A 1085 19.29 -59.69 -17.62
N LYS A 1086 19.87 -59.90 -18.81
CA LYS A 1086 21.33 -60.17 -18.90
C LYS A 1086 22.05 -59.73 -20.17
N LYS A 1087 21.54 -58.70 -20.86
CA LYS A 1087 22.33 -58.00 -21.90
C LYS A 1087 22.30 -56.48 -21.87
N ILE A 1088 21.64 -55.89 -20.88
CA ILE A 1088 21.84 -54.51 -20.44
C ILE A 1088 21.65 -54.58 -18.92
N THR A 1089 22.68 -55.07 -18.23
CA THR A 1089 22.54 -55.69 -16.88
C THR A 1089 22.67 -54.64 -15.79
#